data_AF-A0A7R9LU16-F1
#
_entry.id   AF-A0A7R9LU16-F1
#
_cell.length_a   1.000
_cell.length_b   1.000
_cell.length_c   1.000
_cell.angle_alpha   90.00
_cell.angle_beta   90.00
_cell.angle_gamma   90.00
#
_symmetry.space_group_name_H-M   'P 1'
#
loop_
_entity.id
_entity.type
_entity.pdbx_description
1 polymer ?
#
loop_
_entity_poly.entity_id
_entity_poly.type
_entity_poly.pdbx_seq_one_letter_code
_entity_poly.pdbx_strand_id
1 'polypeptide(L)'
;MTLTANELKFNRNEALFLTQMLVPLELMLTKDLFNEYSVRLSMLRGTKENDNDFLNHAIDILCENEIEVMSANKVTIKYCAIKSILESQSRESMSQMMAEHNFDQLIKILMSKPESELTADEIELLNEAIVSSELWQKGVDILSTRNDLNKECLITIQKCLETGKRARLKHPLAVKLVKLAAEGYSVLPWICLYWGLIAEGYVATNAKSQLITYLKLGHQYLGRRGTCTSHNGQFLLLALNHFIDVDVEDEIFRCFTCLYNFPVRRVASGPSVSNSNIHKSPHISLKWDYCEQLYDYFAPEELPEYDSLVRQTGITQDIEGLLLRVLELVPKHLQPNDKTDPIMKYIDSGDAIGGDVTTETTHITETIYYLLADYYFKNKEFNKARHFYVLDLTLNPNRFDSWAASALTRNFEVDQQLLSGENFEQSFFDLTFASQRCFQRALQLEPTATKLWIEFGHFVYNITSTTVRLRKTSLFATSQSELTTGAIDDSIQMAKDCFEKALKTDSGDEELWLPYYMLGKVCEKSSKTLGTGALLMAIRYYEWAEMCLFVDGTSYPKKIQYYNPPYLAVEALEIHYRIHVAILKYLTLHKKVSSRLLKRLRMHLIRALRSPFSKQTAPSSATSVAPVDHDYATAAAGVSGYQRSLSTDSVSELMNDLVDTVALREERVEIGSLREQLVMMCLRAMHRCVNRYPAHYKSIYRLANYYFLKNNYIMAKQLLVGQVVLRPQDHGAGGDGQDLTESVKLIPGLFAERKNNNLFNGIWRIPIDDIDRPGSFSAHMFRSTWLLIRVCTFTQDYQMLCTIAIQLARTPDKDKQFLRNSDRQILAKFSFESCNLLLKSHYGLSPMRDKVLMDVQRIHERLTKAGVFVSEANAMIREFIPAYRR
;
A
#
# COMPACT_ATOMS: atom_id res chain seq x y z
N MET A 1 21.70 5.02 96.32
CA MET A 1 20.81 5.19 95.14
C MET A 1 21.71 5.51 93.97
N THR A 2 21.85 4.60 93.03
CA THR A 2 22.55 4.82 91.77
C THR A 2 21.80 5.90 91.00
N LEU A 3 22.43 7.06 90.79
CA LEU A 3 21.91 8.15 89.98
C LEU A 3 21.99 7.74 88.51
N THR A 4 20.85 7.36 87.95
CA THR A 4 20.72 6.83 86.59
C THR A 4 19.91 7.83 85.77
N ALA A 5 20.56 8.89 85.27
CA ALA A 5 19.91 9.93 84.44
C ALA A 5 19.13 9.36 83.23
N ASN A 6 19.49 8.18 82.74
CA ASN A 6 18.83 7.51 81.62
C ASN A 6 17.50 6.82 81.96
N GLU A 7 17.08 6.77 83.24
CA GLU A 7 15.85 6.10 83.69
C GLU A 7 14.61 7.01 83.71
N LEU A 8 14.76 8.30 83.39
CA LEU A 8 13.66 9.25 83.34
C LEU A 8 13.07 9.34 81.93
N LYS A 9 11.74 9.30 81.81
CA LYS A 9 11.06 9.76 80.58
C LYS A 9 11.48 11.21 80.37
N PHE A 10 12.07 11.52 79.21
CA PHE A 10 12.61 12.84 78.93
C PHE A 10 11.55 13.94 79.18
N ASN A 11 11.82 14.79 80.17
CA ASN A 11 11.07 15.99 80.48
C ASN A 11 12.06 17.16 80.51
N ARG A 12 11.84 18.18 79.67
CA ARG A 12 12.77 19.30 79.48
C ARG A 12 13.06 20.07 80.79
N ASN A 13 12.04 20.25 81.64
CA ASN A 13 12.20 20.97 82.91
C ASN A 13 13.03 20.17 83.93
N GLU A 14 12.87 18.84 83.94
CA GLU A 14 13.67 17.94 84.79
C GLU A 14 15.11 17.87 84.30
N ALA A 15 15.34 17.79 82.99
CA ALA A 15 16.68 17.76 82.40
C ALA A 15 17.47 19.06 82.69
N LEU A 16 16.82 20.23 82.63
CA LEU A 16 17.38 21.52 83.04
C LEU A 16 17.77 21.52 84.52
N PHE A 17 16.88 21.03 85.39
CA PHE A 17 17.16 20.89 86.82
C PHE A 17 18.34 19.96 87.09
N LEU A 18 18.38 18.78 86.47
CA LEU A 18 19.49 17.83 86.62
C LEU A 18 20.83 18.39 86.13
N THR A 19 20.79 19.26 85.11
CA THR A 19 21.99 19.96 84.63
C THR A 19 22.49 20.98 85.65
N GLN A 20 21.59 21.72 86.30
CA GLN A 20 21.95 22.61 87.42
C GLN A 20 22.50 21.83 88.62
N MET A 21 22.04 20.59 88.82
CA MET A 21 22.51 19.71 89.88
C MET A 21 23.89 19.09 89.60
N LEU A 22 24.46 19.20 88.39
CA LEU A 22 25.81 18.70 88.11
C LEU A 22 26.86 19.36 89.02
N VAL A 23 26.78 20.68 89.24
CA VAL A 23 27.75 21.42 90.06
C VAL A 23 27.75 20.94 91.53
N PRO A 24 26.59 20.80 92.21
CA PRO A 24 26.54 20.17 93.53
C PRO A 24 26.95 18.68 93.54
N LEU A 25 26.63 17.92 92.49
CA LEU A 25 26.89 16.47 92.43
C LEU A 25 28.37 16.15 92.23
N GLU A 26 29.13 17.03 91.58
CA GLU A 26 30.59 16.91 91.42
C GLU A 26 31.32 16.86 92.77
N LEU A 27 30.80 17.59 93.77
CA LEU A 27 31.36 17.64 95.13
C LEU A 27 30.94 16.45 96.01
N MET A 28 29.92 15.69 95.59
CA MET A 28 29.28 14.64 96.41
C MET A 28 29.52 13.22 95.88
N LEU A 29 29.89 13.06 94.61
CA LEU A 29 30.13 11.77 93.96
C LEU A 29 31.63 11.50 93.77
N THR A 30 32.00 10.22 93.64
CA THR A 30 33.33 9.86 93.15
C THR A 30 33.45 10.25 91.67
N LYS A 31 34.67 10.60 91.22
CA LYS A 31 34.94 11.07 89.86
C LYS A 31 34.36 10.14 88.77
N ASP A 32 34.46 8.83 88.97
CA ASP A 32 33.93 7.82 88.03
C ASP A 32 32.39 7.86 87.94
N LEU A 33 31.69 7.95 89.08
CA LEU A 33 30.23 8.02 89.13
C LEU A 33 29.70 9.36 88.58
N PHE A 34 30.44 10.45 88.80
CA PHE A 34 30.11 11.76 88.26
C PHE A 34 30.24 11.79 86.72
N ASN A 35 31.35 11.29 86.19
CA ASN A 35 31.57 11.22 84.74
C ASN A 35 30.53 10.32 84.05
N GLU A 36 30.20 9.17 84.65
CA GLU A 36 29.17 8.27 84.13
C GLU A 36 27.79 8.94 84.09
N TYR A 37 27.43 9.68 85.14
CA TYR A 37 26.18 10.44 85.20
C TYR A 37 26.15 11.60 84.20
N SER A 38 27.24 12.35 84.07
CA SER A 38 27.35 13.50 83.17
C SER A 38 27.26 13.07 81.70
N VAL A 39 27.96 12.00 81.30
CA VAL A 39 27.87 11.45 79.94
C VAL A 39 26.44 10.98 79.62
N ARG A 40 25.77 10.32 80.56
CA ARG A 40 24.38 9.85 80.39
C ARG A 40 23.39 11.01 80.24
N LEU A 41 23.46 12.01 81.11
CA LEU A 41 22.59 13.20 81.05
C LEU A 41 22.84 14.00 79.78
N SER A 42 24.10 14.19 79.40
CA SER A 42 24.50 14.93 78.21
C SER A 42 24.09 14.20 76.92
N MET A 43 24.16 12.85 76.90
CA MET A 43 23.58 12.05 75.83
C MET A 43 22.06 12.16 75.73
N LEU A 44 21.35 12.11 76.86
CA LEU A 44 19.89 12.23 76.87
C LEU A 44 19.44 13.61 76.37
N ARG A 45 20.07 14.69 76.86
CA ARG A 45 19.76 16.06 76.44
C ARG A 45 20.17 16.30 75.00
N GLY A 46 21.37 15.91 74.61
CA GLY A 46 21.83 16.08 73.23
C GLY A 46 20.96 15.36 72.20
N THR A 47 20.49 14.14 72.52
CA THR A 47 19.60 13.38 71.61
C THR A 47 18.15 13.84 71.60
N LYS A 48 17.61 14.33 72.73
CA LYS A 48 16.19 14.71 72.84
C LYS A 48 15.93 16.20 72.62
N GLU A 49 16.93 17.04 72.85
CA GLU A 49 16.88 18.50 72.62
C GLU A 49 17.53 18.91 71.28
N ASN A 50 18.15 17.98 70.54
CA ASN A 50 18.93 18.25 69.32
C ASN A 50 20.02 19.31 69.55
N ASP A 51 20.72 19.21 70.68
CA ASP A 51 21.75 20.16 71.08
C ASP A 51 23.12 19.48 71.09
N ASN A 52 23.96 19.89 70.12
CA ASN A 52 25.27 19.32 69.88
C ASN A 52 26.28 19.65 71.00
N ASP A 53 26.06 20.70 71.79
CA ASP A 53 26.98 21.08 72.85
C ASP A 53 26.99 20.04 73.97
N PHE A 54 25.83 19.45 74.28
CA PHE A 54 25.75 18.34 75.22
C PHE A 54 26.40 17.06 74.66
N LEU A 55 26.24 16.77 73.37
CA LEU A 55 26.90 15.61 72.76
C LEU A 55 28.43 15.79 72.70
N ASN A 56 28.93 16.99 72.40
CA ASN A 56 30.35 17.32 72.42
C ASN A 56 30.91 17.24 73.85
N HIS A 57 30.19 17.76 74.85
CA HIS A 57 30.58 17.64 76.25
C HIS A 57 30.66 16.17 76.71
N ALA A 58 29.74 15.32 76.23
CA ALA A 58 29.79 13.87 76.47
C ALA A 58 31.02 13.22 75.79
N ILE A 59 31.37 13.64 74.58
CA ILE A 59 32.58 13.20 73.87
C ILE A 59 33.85 13.58 74.63
N ASP A 60 33.95 14.83 75.10
CA ASP A 60 35.12 15.32 75.82
C ASP A 60 35.37 14.50 77.09
N ILE A 61 34.32 14.22 77.87
CA ILE A 61 34.43 13.39 79.08
C ILE A 61 34.83 11.95 78.75
N LEU A 62 34.29 11.35 77.67
CA LEU A 62 34.65 10.00 77.24
C LEU A 62 36.11 9.92 76.74
N CYS A 63 36.57 10.94 76.01
CA CYS A 63 37.93 11.01 75.45
C CYS A 63 39.00 11.31 76.50
N GLU A 64 38.76 12.30 77.38
CA GLU A 64 39.73 12.72 78.41
C GLU A 64 39.97 11.65 79.48
N ASN A 65 38.99 10.78 79.72
CA ASN A 65 39.05 9.78 80.79
C ASN A 65 39.14 8.33 80.28
N GLU A 66 39.14 8.09 78.96
CA GLU A 66 39.15 6.75 78.33
C GLU A 66 38.12 5.77 78.91
N ILE A 67 36.92 6.25 79.24
CA ILE A 67 35.86 5.46 79.86
C ILE A 67 34.80 5.01 78.84
N GLU A 68 34.20 3.85 79.05
CA GLU A 68 33.00 3.39 78.33
C GLU A 68 31.81 3.38 79.30
N VAL A 69 30.73 4.11 78.98
CA VAL A 69 29.59 4.27 79.89
C VAL A 69 28.46 3.35 79.46
N MET A 70 28.07 2.41 80.33
CA MET A 70 26.93 1.52 80.06
C MET A 70 25.61 2.28 80.21
N SER A 71 24.69 2.19 79.25
CA SER A 71 23.31 2.66 79.44
C SER A 71 22.46 1.61 80.17
N ALA A 72 21.32 2.03 80.72
CA ALA A 72 20.36 1.15 81.40
C ALA A 72 19.83 0.00 80.49
N ASN A 73 19.86 0.18 79.16
CA ASN A 73 19.44 -0.83 78.18
C ASN A 73 20.57 -1.82 77.83
N LYS A 74 21.65 -1.86 78.62
CA LYS A 74 22.89 -2.62 78.38
C LYS A 74 23.63 -2.25 77.09
N VAL A 75 23.31 -1.13 76.47
CA VAL A 75 24.05 -0.59 75.32
C VAL A 75 25.20 0.26 75.84
N THR A 76 26.43 -0.07 75.45
CA THR A 76 27.62 0.71 75.80
C THR A 76 27.68 1.99 74.97
N ILE A 77 27.66 3.14 75.65
CA ILE A 77 27.87 4.46 75.04
C ILE A 77 29.38 4.61 74.83
N LYS A 78 29.78 4.52 73.56
CA LYS A 78 31.17 4.70 73.11
C LYS A 78 31.29 6.00 72.34
N TYR A 79 32.50 6.55 72.28
CA TYR A 79 32.86 7.71 71.45
C TYR A 79 32.26 7.61 70.03
N CYS A 80 32.46 6.46 69.35
CA CYS A 80 31.96 6.26 67.99
C CYS A 80 30.43 6.32 67.88
N ALA A 81 29.70 5.92 68.92
CA ALA A 81 28.24 5.96 68.93
C ALA A 81 27.71 7.39 69.07
N ILE A 82 28.31 8.22 69.94
CA ILE A 82 27.94 9.63 70.07
C ILE A 82 28.29 10.39 68.79
N LYS A 83 29.47 10.14 68.22
CA LYS A 83 29.90 10.72 66.96
C LYS A 83 28.94 10.41 65.81
N SER A 84 28.50 9.15 65.69
CA SER A 84 27.49 8.75 64.70
C SER A 84 26.14 9.45 64.90
N ILE A 85 25.75 9.74 66.15
CA ILE A 85 24.51 10.46 66.46
C ILE A 85 24.64 11.95 66.08
N LEU A 86 25.77 12.57 66.38
CA LEU A 86 26.08 13.95 66.00
C LEU A 86 26.08 14.11 64.46
N GLU A 87 26.64 13.13 63.75
CA GLU A 87 26.60 13.06 62.28
C GLU A 87 25.17 12.86 61.74
N SER A 88 24.30 12.13 62.45
CA SER A 88 22.88 12.00 62.06
C SER A 88 22.05 13.26 62.32
N GLN A 89 22.24 13.93 63.46
CA GLN A 89 21.51 15.15 63.82
C GLN A 89 21.89 16.34 62.95
N SER A 90 23.18 16.43 62.57
CA SER A 90 23.62 17.43 61.59
C SER A 90 23.01 17.19 60.21
N ARG A 91 22.85 15.93 59.76
CA ARG A 91 22.13 15.60 58.51
C ARG A 91 20.64 15.95 58.57
N GLU A 92 19.97 15.67 59.69
CA GLU A 92 18.57 16.06 59.90
C GLU A 92 18.40 17.59 59.87
N SER A 93 19.30 18.33 60.52
CA SER A 93 19.31 19.80 60.49
C SER A 93 19.52 20.36 59.09
N MET A 94 20.45 19.81 58.29
CA MET A 94 20.67 20.23 56.90
C MET A 94 19.46 19.91 56.00
N SER A 95 18.80 18.78 56.21
CA SER A 95 17.60 18.38 55.49
C SER A 95 16.39 19.25 55.86
N GLN A 96 16.30 19.67 57.12
CA GLN A 96 15.29 20.62 57.57
C GLN A 96 15.50 22.01 56.96
N MET A 97 16.75 22.48 56.84
CA MET A 97 17.06 23.75 56.16
C MET A 97 16.67 23.73 54.68
N MET A 98 16.74 22.58 54.01
CA MET A 98 16.20 22.40 52.64
C MET A 98 14.67 22.55 52.61
N ALA A 99 13.96 21.91 53.55
CA ALA A 99 12.51 21.98 53.63
C ALA A 99 11.99 23.39 54.00
N GLU A 100 12.78 24.17 54.73
CA GLU A 100 12.47 25.55 55.13
C GLU A 100 12.92 26.60 54.09
N HIS A 101 13.39 26.19 52.90
CA HIS A 101 13.87 27.07 51.82
C HIS A 101 15.07 27.97 52.18
N ASN A 102 15.88 27.61 53.18
CA ASN A 102 17.05 28.38 53.63
C ASN A 102 18.33 28.04 52.84
N PHE A 103 18.24 28.04 51.51
CA PHE A 103 19.28 27.53 50.60
C PHE A 103 20.63 28.27 50.71
N ASP A 104 20.61 29.60 50.81
CA ASP A 104 21.84 30.42 50.90
C ASP A 104 22.69 30.09 52.14
N GLN A 105 22.03 29.76 53.25
CA GLN A 105 22.68 29.46 54.51
C GLN A 105 23.25 28.03 54.49
N LEU A 106 22.51 27.09 53.91
CA LEU A 106 22.96 25.73 53.68
C LEU A 106 24.18 25.67 52.73
N ILE A 107 24.15 26.42 51.62
CA ILE A 107 25.27 26.53 50.69
C ILE A 107 26.52 27.07 51.40
N LYS A 108 26.37 28.10 52.25
CA LYS A 108 27.50 28.66 53.02
C LYS A 108 28.12 27.65 53.99
N ILE A 109 27.28 26.87 54.70
CA ILE A 109 27.75 25.85 55.64
C ILE A 109 28.52 24.76 54.90
N LEU A 110 27.96 24.22 53.82
CA LEU A 110 28.59 23.15 53.04
C LEU A 110 29.88 23.62 52.35
N MET A 111 29.96 24.88 51.96
CA MET A 111 31.18 25.48 51.36
C MET A 111 32.29 25.79 52.37
N SER A 112 31.98 25.84 53.67
CA SER A 112 33.00 26.05 54.70
C SER A 112 33.82 24.79 55.00
N LYS A 113 33.34 23.61 54.58
CA LYS A 113 34.05 22.33 54.73
C LYS A 113 35.06 22.13 53.59
N PRO A 114 36.28 21.60 53.87
CA PRO A 114 37.22 21.25 52.82
C PRO A 114 36.70 20.10 51.96
N GLU A 115 37.09 20.08 50.67
CA GLU A 115 36.53 19.15 49.68
C GLU A 115 36.69 17.67 50.04
N SER A 116 37.78 17.31 50.75
CA SER A 116 38.07 15.96 51.22
C SER A 116 37.16 15.46 52.34
N GLU A 117 36.41 16.35 52.99
CA GLU A 117 35.55 16.05 54.15
C GLU A 117 34.06 16.05 53.82
N LEU A 118 33.69 16.40 52.58
CA LEU A 118 32.30 16.38 52.12
C LEU A 118 31.89 14.94 51.77
N THR A 119 30.80 14.49 52.39
CA THR A 119 30.16 13.20 52.07
C THR A 119 29.36 13.26 50.77
N ALA A 120 29.06 12.11 50.17
CA ALA A 120 28.26 12.04 48.95
C ALA A 120 26.86 12.67 49.13
N ASP A 121 26.23 12.43 50.27
CA ASP A 121 24.92 12.99 50.64
C ASP A 121 24.97 14.53 50.75
N GLU A 122 26.06 15.08 51.32
CA GLU A 122 26.25 16.53 51.42
C GLU A 122 26.51 17.18 50.06
N ILE A 123 27.15 16.48 49.13
CA ILE A 123 27.34 16.93 47.75
C ILE A 123 25.98 16.95 47.02
N GLU A 124 25.14 15.95 47.24
CA GLU A 124 23.79 15.90 46.68
C GLU A 124 22.91 17.04 47.22
N LEU A 125 22.91 17.24 48.54
CA LEU A 125 22.22 18.36 49.20
C LEU A 125 22.72 19.73 48.69
N LEU A 126 24.04 19.89 48.51
CA LEU A 126 24.62 21.12 47.95
C LEU A 126 24.13 21.37 46.52
N ASN A 127 24.15 20.33 45.68
CA ASN A 127 23.70 20.41 44.30
C ASN A 127 22.20 20.77 44.21
N GLU A 128 21.37 20.14 45.03
CA GLU A 128 19.93 20.39 45.10
C GLU A 128 19.63 21.80 45.63
N ALA A 129 20.35 22.27 46.65
CA ALA A 129 20.26 23.62 47.18
C ALA A 129 20.64 24.68 46.13
N ILE A 130 21.71 24.45 45.36
CA ILE A 130 22.13 25.35 44.28
C ILE A 130 21.03 25.48 43.23
N VAL A 131 20.45 24.37 42.77
CA VAL A 131 19.37 24.39 41.77
C VAL A 131 18.11 25.08 42.32
N SER A 132 17.75 24.79 43.57
CA SER A 132 16.54 25.33 44.21
C SER A 132 16.66 26.81 44.59
N SER A 133 17.88 27.32 44.75
CA SER A 133 18.15 28.74 45.04
C SER A 133 17.99 29.68 43.83
N GLU A 134 17.89 29.13 42.61
CA GLU A 134 17.89 29.87 41.33
C GLU A 134 19.11 30.81 41.12
N LEU A 135 20.17 30.68 41.92
CA LEU A 135 21.39 31.50 41.83
C LEU A 135 22.39 30.92 40.82
N TRP A 136 21.98 30.83 39.56
CA TRP A 136 22.67 30.09 38.50
C TRP A 136 24.16 30.44 38.34
N GLN A 137 24.53 31.72 38.25
CA GLN A 137 25.95 32.12 38.09
C GLN A 137 26.79 31.81 39.33
N LYS A 138 26.22 32.00 40.53
CA LYS A 138 26.91 31.68 41.78
C LYS A 138 27.10 30.17 41.91
N GLY A 139 26.12 29.37 41.49
CA GLY A 139 26.23 27.91 41.42
C GLY A 139 27.36 27.43 40.52
N VAL A 140 27.47 27.99 39.31
CA VAL A 140 28.57 27.68 38.37
C VAL A 140 29.93 28.10 38.97
N ASP A 141 29.99 29.28 39.59
CA ASP A 141 31.21 29.78 40.23
C ASP A 141 31.66 28.89 41.40
N ILE A 142 30.72 28.46 42.24
CA ILE A 142 30.95 27.56 43.37
C ILE A 142 31.47 26.19 42.89
N LEU A 143 30.85 25.62 41.87
CA LEU A 143 31.27 24.32 41.36
C LEU A 143 32.59 24.40 40.58
N SER A 144 32.97 25.59 40.07
CA SER A 144 34.23 25.80 39.35
C SER A 144 35.49 25.70 40.23
N THR A 145 35.37 26.01 41.53
CA THR A 145 36.49 26.01 42.47
C THR A 145 36.90 24.60 42.90
N ARG A 146 36.06 23.59 42.63
CA ARG A 146 36.31 22.19 42.98
C ARG A 146 37.43 21.58 42.15
N ASN A 147 38.22 20.69 42.76
CA ASN A 147 39.31 20.02 42.08
C ASN A 147 38.82 18.88 41.20
N ASP A 148 37.82 18.13 41.66
CA ASP A 148 37.23 17.00 40.92
C ASP A 148 35.76 17.29 40.58
N LEU A 149 35.43 17.18 39.29
CA LEU A 149 34.07 17.40 38.78
C LEU A 149 33.41 16.04 38.55
N ASN A 150 32.78 15.52 39.60
CA ASN A 150 32.03 14.28 39.51
C ASN A 150 30.76 14.45 38.64
N LYS A 151 30.11 13.32 38.34
CA LYS A 151 28.89 13.28 37.51
C LYS A 151 27.78 14.21 38.02
N GLU A 152 27.54 14.26 39.33
CA GLU A 152 26.50 15.09 39.93
C GLU A 152 26.82 16.59 39.81
N CYS A 153 28.08 16.99 40.02
CA CYS A 153 28.52 18.36 39.78
C CYS A 153 28.33 18.78 38.32
N LEU A 154 28.62 17.90 37.36
CA LEU A 154 28.41 18.17 35.93
C LEU A 154 26.93 18.30 35.57
N ILE A 155 26.04 17.48 36.15
CA ILE A 155 24.58 17.61 35.98
C ILE A 155 24.09 18.95 36.54
N THR A 156 24.59 19.38 37.70
CA THR A 156 24.24 20.67 38.31
C THR A 156 24.77 21.85 37.49
N ILE A 157 26.01 21.78 36.99
CA ILE A 157 26.58 22.79 36.09
C ILE A 157 25.74 22.88 34.81
N GLN A 158 25.38 21.74 34.21
CA GLN A 158 24.50 21.69 33.04
C GLN A 158 23.18 22.41 33.33
N LYS A 159 22.47 22.03 34.41
CA LYS A 159 21.19 22.66 34.77
C LYS A 159 21.35 24.17 34.94
N CYS A 160 22.39 24.63 35.64
CA CYS A 160 22.64 26.06 35.84
C CYS A 160 22.88 26.83 34.54
N LEU A 161 23.57 26.23 33.57
CA LEU A 161 23.84 26.86 32.27
C LEU A 161 22.64 26.80 31.32
N GLU A 162 21.85 25.73 31.39
CA GLU A 162 20.65 25.52 30.58
C GLU A 162 19.50 26.45 30.99
N THR A 163 19.20 26.55 32.30
CA THR A 163 18.11 27.41 32.81
C THR A 163 18.56 28.86 32.96
N GLY A 164 19.80 29.08 33.39
CA GLY A 164 20.37 30.39 33.62
C GLY A 164 20.83 31.06 32.33
N LYS A 165 19.92 31.69 31.57
CA LYS A 165 20.23 32.40 30.30
C LYS A 165 21.35 33.46 30.37
N ARG A 166 21.77 33.89 31.58
CA ARG A 166 22.86 34.85 31.81
C ARG A 166 24.10 34.23 32.45
N ALA A 167 24.06 32.95 32.84
CA ALA A 167 25.19 32.27 33.43
C ALA A 167 26.26 32.01 32.35
N ARG A 168 27.51 32.36 32.63
CA ARG A 168 28.63 32.22 31.69
C ARG A 168 29.71 31.31 32.25
N LEU A 169 30.30 30.52 31.36
CA LEU A 169 31.48 29.72 31.66
C LEU A 169 32.71 30.63 31.77
N LYS A 170 33.34 30.67 32.95
CA LYS A 170 34.65 31.32 33.12
C LYS A 170 35.76 30.43 32.56
N HIS A 171 36.84 31.06 32.11
CA HIS A 171 37.99 30.39 31.48
C HIS A 171 38.54 29.17 32.27
N PRO A 172 38.72 29.21 33.61
CA PRO A 172 39.24 28.06 34.36
C PRO A 172 38.35 26.82 34.28
N LEU A 173 37.02 27.00 34.33
CA LEU A 173 36.05 25.91 34.24
C LEU A 173 35.98 25.36 32.82
N ALA A 174 36.02 26.23 31.80
CA ALA A 174 36.04 25.80 30.40
C ALA A 174 37.25 24.90 30.09
N VAL A 175 38.45 25.26 30.57
CA VAL A 175 39.66 24.44 30.39
C VAL A 175 39.53 23.06 31.07
N LYS A 176 38.96 23.01 32.28
CA LYS A 176 38.68 21.74 32.98
C LYS A 176 37.69 20.88 32.19
N LEU A 177 36.59 21.46 31.72
CA LEU A 177 35.58 20.76 30.93
C LEU A 177 36.13 20.25 29.59
N VAL A 178 36.98 21.01 28.89
CA VAL A 178 37.63 20.56 27.64
C VAL A 178 38.56 19.37 27.88
N LYS A 179 39.32 19.37 29.00
CA LYS A 179 40.15 18.21 29.37
C LYS A 179 39.29 16.97 29.62
N LEU A 180 38.23 17.09 30.42
CA LEU A 180 37.29 16.00 30.70
C LEU A 180 36.57 15.52 29.43
N ALA A 181 36.22 16.43 28.51
CA ALA A 181 35.61 16.11 27.23
C ALA A 181 36.56 15.31 26.32
N ALA A 182 37.85 15.66 26.27
CA ALA A 182 38.88 14.97 25.50
C ALA A 182 39.22 13.58 26.08
N GLU A 183 39.16 13.44 27.40
CA GLU A 183 39.29 12.16 28.11
C GLU A 183 38.12 11.21 27.82
N GLY A 184 36.96 11.71 27.35
CA GLY A 184 36.02 10.96 26.50
C GLY A 184 35.13 9.91 27.18
N TYR A 185 34.94 9.97 28.50
CA TYR A 185 34.15 8.99 29.25
C TYR A 185 32.68 9.39 29.47
N SER A 186 32.31 10.64 29.22
CA SER A 186 30.95 11.15 29.44
C SER A 186 30.55 12.21 28.40
N VAL A 187 29.26 12.27 28.07
CA VAL A 187 28.68 13.36 27.27
C VAL A 187 28.48 14.65 28.07
N LEU A 188 28.46 14.60 29.42
CA LEU A 188 28.13 15.76 30.24
C LEU A 188 29.09 16.95 30.07
N PRO A 189 30.43 16.77 29.98
CA PRO A 189 31.32 17.89 29.70
C PRO A 189 31.03 18.57 28.35
N TRP A 190 30.68 17.78 27.33
CA TRP A 190 30.29 18.28 26.01
C TRP A 190 28.96 19.05 26.05
N ILE A 191 28.00 18.62 26.87
CA ILE A 191 26.72 19.32 27.06
C ILE A 191 26.92 20.64 27.83
N CYS A 192 27.76 20.65 28.87
CA CYS A 192 28.08 21.87 29.63
C CYS A 192 28.75 22.92 28.73
N LEU A 193 29.73 22.50 27.93
CA LEU A 193 30.40 23.36 26.95
C LEU A 193 29.43 23.88 25.88
N TYR A 194 28.51 23.03 25.40
CA TYR A 194 27.45 23.44 24.47
C TYR A 194 26.61 24.59 25.04
N TRP A 195 26.07 24.45 26.25
CA TRP A 195 25.26 25.50 26.88
C TRP A 195 26.04 26.78 27.15
N GLY A 196 27.32 26.66 27.50
CA GLY A 196 28.21 27.82 27.62
C GLY A 196 28.39 28.58 26.31
N LEU A 197 28.58 27.88 25.18
CA LEU A 197 28.67 28.49 23.85
C LEU A 197 27.36 29.21 23.47
N ILE A 198 26.20 28.59 23.75
CA ILE A 198 24.90 29.21 23.51
C ILE A 198 24.73 30.49 24.34
N ALA A 199 25.13 30.48 25.63
CA ALA A 199 25.03 31.63 26.53
C ALA A 199 25.94 32.81 26.13
N GLU A 200 27.05 32.55 25.42
CA GLU A 200 27.94 33.59 24.87
C GLU A 200 27.40 34.26 23.60
N GLY A 201 26.26 33.81 23.06
CA GLY A 201 25.60 34.44 21.92
C GLY A 201 26.09 33.94 20.56
N TYR A 202 26.62 32.70 20.47
CA TYR A 202 27.07 32.06 19.22
C TYR A 202 25.93 31.69 18.24
N VAL A 203 24.81 32.42 18.25
CA VAL A 203 23.67 32.27 17.33
C VAL A 203 23.81 33.17 16.08
N ALA A 204 24.85 34.01 16.00
CA ALA A 204 25.14 34.82 14.81
C ALA A 204 25.62 33.98 13.60
N THR A 205 25.44 34.47 12.37
CA THR A 205 25.64 33.70 11.12
C THR A 205 27.02 33.04 10.96
N ASN A 206 28.11 33.68 11.41
CA ASN A 206 29.47 33.10 11.39
C ASN A 206 29.74 32.13 12.55
N ALA A 207 28.92 32.14 13.59
CA ALA A 207 29.04 31.31 14.79
C ALA A 207 28.32 29.95 14.64
N LYS A 208 27.29 29.86 13.78
CA LYS A 208 26.62 28.60 13.45
C LYS A 208 27.58 27.54 12.89
N SER A 209 28.49 27.90 11.98
CA SER A 209 29.45 26.94 11.39
C SER A 209 30.45 26.38 12.40
N GLN A 210 30.85 27.19 13.38
CA GLN A 210 31.73 26.77 14.47
C GLN A 210 31.01 25.84 15.45
N LEU A 211 29.73 26.11 15.74
CA LEU A 211 28.88 25.23 16.55
C LEU A 211 28.69 23.87 15.88
N ILE A 212 28.40 23.83 14.56
CA ILE A 212 28.30 22.56 13.81
C ILE A 212 29.62 21.79 13.85
N THR A 213 30.75 22.49 13.71
CA THR A 213 32.09 21.86 13.78
C THR A 213 32.35 21.27 15.18
N TYR A 214 31.97 21.99 16.22
CA TYR A 214 32.05 21.52 17.61
C TYR A 214 31.20 20.25 17.83
N LEU A 215 29.95 20.24 17.35
CA LEU A 215 29.04 19.09 17.48
C LEU A 215 29.57 17.86 16.73
N LYS A 216 30.09 18.04 15.51
CA LYS A 216 30.77 16.99 14.73
C LYS A 216 31.95 16.39 15.49
N LEU A 217 32.79 17.26 16.06
CA LEU A 217 33.96 16.84 16.84
C LEU A 217 33.53 16.05 18.08
N GLY A 218 32.54 16.54 18.82
CA GLY A 218 32.00 15.85 19.99
C GLY A 218 31.47 14.46 19.64
N HIS A 219 30.65 14.36 18.60
CA HIS A 219 30.12 13.07 18.15
C HIS A 219 31.24 12.10 17.75
N GLN A 220 32.27 12.57 17.04
CA GLN A 220 33.40 11.75 16.64
C GLN A 220 34.21 11.24 17.84
N TYR A 221 34.50 12.09 18.83
CA TYR A 221 35.28 11.71 20.02
C TYR A 221 34.52 10.70 20.89
N LEU A 222 33.25 10.97 21.15
CA LEU A 222 32.38 10.11 21.94
C LEU A 222 32.12 8.77 21.22
N GLY A 223 31.93 8.82 19.91
CA GLY A 223 31.66 7.66 19.08
C GLY A 223 32.81 6.66 18.97
N ARG A 224 34.06 7.15 18.86
CA ARG A 224 35.27 6.31 18.90
C ARG A 224 35.37 5.47 20.18
N ARG A 225 34.83 5.97 21.29
CA ARG A 225 34.86 5.33 22.61
C ARG A 225 33.58 4.60 22.97
N GLY A 226 32.56 4.66 22.11
CA GLY A 226 31.28 4.01 22.36
C GLY A 226 30.40 4.71 23.41
N THR A 227 30.66 5.97 23.76
CA THR A 227 29.94 6.70 24.82
C THR A 227 28.95 7.76 24.32
N CYS A 228 28.75 7.90 23.00
CA CYS A 228 27.90 8.97 22.44
C CYS A 228 26.42 8.88 22.80
N THR A 229 25.93 7.71 23.18
CA THR A 229 24.56 7.47 23.65
C THR A 229 24.41 7.49 25.17
N SER A 230 25.49 7.78 25.91
CA SER A 230 25.41 7.92 27.37
C SER A 230 24.47 9.06 27.77
N HIS A 231 23.92 9.00 28.99
CA HIS A 231 22.89 9.94 29.46
C HIS A 231 21.69 10.08 28.50
N ASN A 232 21.16 8.93 28.03
CA ASN A 232 20.02 8.85 27.10
C ASN A 232 20.23 9.61 25.78
N GLY A 233 21.48 9.78 25.34
CA GLY A 233 21.80 10.40 24.06
C GLY A 233 21.52 11.91 24.01
N GLN A 234 21.40 12.59 25.15
CA GLN A 234 21.06 14.01 25.23
C GLN A 234 21.96 14.89 24.35
N PHE A 235 23.26 14.59 24.29
CA PHE A 235 24.19 15.31 23.40
C PHE A 235 23.86 15.11 21.91
N LEU A 236 23.50 13.89 21.49
CA LEU A 236 23.14 13.60 20.11
C LEU A 236 21.80 14.22 19.73
N LEU A 237 20.81 14.27 20.64
CA LEU A 237 19.53 14.95 20.44
C LEU A 237 19.72 16.46 20.26
N LEU A 238 20.58 17.09 21.09
CA LEU A 238 20.96 18.49 20.91
C LEU A 238 21.66 18.72 19.57
N ALA A 239 22.60 17.84 19.20
CA ALA A 239 23.31 17.94 17.93
C ALA A 239 22.37 17.80 16.73
N LEU A 240 21.41 16.88 16.81
CA LEU A 240 20.44 16.57 15.76
C LEU A 240 19.57 17.79 15.40
N ASN A 241 19.11 18.55 16.40
CA ASN A 241 18.35 19.80 16.16
C ASN A 241 19.11 20.80 15.28
N HIS A 242 20.42 20.95 15.51
CA HIS A 242 21.26 21.86 14.72
C HIS A 242 21.66 21.26 13.36
N PHE A 243 21.87 19.95 13.28
CA PHE A 243 22.18 19.29 12.02
C PHE A 243 21.01 19.31 11.06
N ILE A 244 19.77 19.19 11.55
CA ILE A 244 18.55 19.34 10.74
C ILE A 244 18.38 20.79 10.27
N ASP A 245 18.58 21.79 11.13
CA ASP A 245 18.50 23.23 10.74
C ASP A 245 19.50 23.62 9.63
N VAL A 246 20.64 22.93 9.56
CA VAL A 246 21.72 23.20 8.58
C VAL A 246 21.77 22.15 7.45
N ASP A 247 20.88 21.15 7.49
CA ASP A 247 20.79 20.05 6.54
C ASP A 247 22.12 19.31 6.27
N VAL A 248 22.70 18.73 7.33
CA VAL A 248 23.95 17.96 7.26
C VAL A 248 23.65 16.45 7.25
N GLU A 249 23.10 15.95 6.13
CA GLU A 249 22.60 14.56 5.96
C GLU A 249 23.50 13.47 6.57
N ASP A 250 24.81 13.47 6.26
CA ASP A 250 25.76 12.46 6.75
C ASP A 250 25.81 12.37 8.27
N GLU A 251 25.75 13.50 8.97
CA GLU A 251 25.79 13.55 10.42
C GLU A 251 24.43 13.26 11.03
N ILE A 252 23.35 13.70 10.37
CA ILE A 252 21.97 13.36 10.75
C ILE A 252 21.80 11.83 10.76
N PHE A 253 22.15 11.15 9.67
CA PHE A 253 22.07 9.69 9.59
C PHE A 253 22.98 9.01 10.62
N ARG A 254 24.18 9.52 10.88
CA ARG A 254 25.06 8.99 11.93
C ARG A 254 24.43 9.12 13.32
N CYS A 255 23.82 10.26 13.63
CA CYS A 255 23.12 10.49 14.89
C CYS A 255 21.95 9.53 15.05
N PHE A 256 21.06 9.41 14.05
CA PHE A 256 19.93 8.47 14.09
C PHE A 256 20.40 7.00 14.17
N THR A 257 21.50 6.65 13.49
CA THR A 257 22.07 5.29 13.58
C THR A 257 22.56 4.99 14.99
N CYS A 258 23.28 5.93 15.63
CA CYS A 258 23.77 5.74 17.00
C CYS A 258 22.60 5.69 18.00
N LEU A 259 21.63 6.61 17.88
CA LEU A 259 20.48 6.72 18.77
C LEU A 259 19.54 5.50 18.67
N TYR A 260 19.05 5.19 17.47
CA TYR A 260 17.90 4.30 17.26
C TYR A 260 18.15 3.12 16.32
N ASN A 261 19.40 2.95 15.85
CA ASN A 261 19.78 1.95 14.86
C ASN A 261 19.00 2.09 13.54
N PHE A 262 18.84 3.32 13.06
CA PHE A 262 18.12 3.62 11.82
C PHE A 262 18.79 4.76 11.03
N PRO A 263 18.90 4.68 9.69
CA PRO A 263 18.60 3.52 8.85
C PRO A 263 19.57 2.36 9.12
N VAL A 264 19.08 1.11 9.01
CA VAL A 264 19.93 -0.07 9.18
C VAL A 264 20.91 -0.10 8.02
N ARG A 265 22.19 0.18 8.28
CA ARG A 265 23.22 0.15 7.23
C ARG A 265 23.30 -1.26 6.65
N ARG A 266 22.73 -1.46 5.46
CA ARG A 266 23.00 -2.64 4.63
C ARG A 266 24.48 -2.58 4.29
N VAL A 267 25.18 -3.70 4.43
CA VAL A 267 26.59 -3.85 4.04
C VAL A 267 26.66 -3.65 2.52
N ALA A 268 26.72 -2.40 2.06
CA ALA A 268 26.82 -2.08 0.65
C ALA A 268 28.26 -2.34 0.20
N SER A 269 28.40 -3.36 -0.63
CA SER A 269 29.55 -3.64 -1.48
C SER A 269 29.85 -2.45 -2.40
N GLY A 270 30.71 -1.54 -1.92
CA GLY A 270 31.24 -0.41 -2.70
C GLY A 270 32.41 0.26 -1.96
N PRO A 271 33.54 0.59 -2.60
CA PRO A 271 34.79 0.94 -1.91
C PRO A 271 34.92 2.43 -1.56
N SER A 272 33.84 3.15 -1.20
CA SER A 272 33.91 4.61 -0.97
C SER A 272 33.48 5.13 0.40
N VAL A 273 33.03 4.30 1.35
CA VAL A 273 32.86 4.73 2.75
C VAL A 273 33.67 3.81 3.65
N SER A 274 34.81 4.32 4.10
CA SER A 274 35.77 3.60 4.94
C SER A 274 35.09 2.96 6.15
N ASN A 275 35.27 1.64 6.31
CA ASN A 275 34.92 0.81 7.47
C ASN A 275 35.52 1.27 8.83
N SER A 276 36.12 2.45 8.91
CA SER A 276 36.87 2.97 10.06
C SER A 276 36.06 3.82 11.05
N ASN A 277 34.79 4.14 10.77
CA ASN A 277 33.95 5.01 11.60
C ASN A 277 32.64 4.33 12.05
N ILE A 278 32.71 3.11 12.58
CA ILE A 278 31.55 2.44 13.20
C ILE A 278 31.60 2.74 14.70
N HIS A 279 30.67 3.57 15.20
CA HIS A 279 30.50 3.79 16.62
C HIS A 279 29.90 2.53 17.26
N LYS A 280 30.51 2.01 18.32
CA LYS A 280 30.07 0.80 19.04
C LYS A 280 29.15 1.13 20.23
N SER A 281 28.50 2.28 20.20
CA SER A 281 27.65 2.74 21.29
C SER A 281 26.38 1.89 21.40
N PRO A 282 25.91 1.62 22.63
CA PRO A 282 24.62 0.95 22.82
C PRO A 282 23.49 1.86 22.34
N HIS A 283 22.47 1.30 21.70
CA HIS A 283 21.32 2.06 21.24
C HIS A 283 20.39 2.44 22.41
N ILE A 284 19.61 3.49 22.21
CA ILE A 284 18.64 3.98 23.20
C ILE A 284 17.25 3.46 22.82
N SER A 285 16.45 3.13 23.83
CA SER A 285 15.04 2.81 23.62
C SER A 285 14.30 4.04 23.11
N LEU A 286 13.69 3.93 21.93
CA LEU A 286 12.84 4.98 21.37
C LEU A 286 11.64 5.21 22.30
N LYS A 287 11.32 6.48 22.58
CA LYS A 287 10.17 6.92 23.37
C LYS A 287 9.30 7.83 22.51
N TRP A 288 8.00 7.90 22.83
CA TRP A 288 7.03 8.72 22.11
C TRP A 288 7.47 10.18 21.93
N ASP A 289 8.01 10.80 22.99
CA ASP A 289 8.48 12.21 22.99
C ASP A 289 9.57 12.51 21.95
N TYR A 290 10.24 11.48 21.41
CA TYR A 290 11.29 11.62 20.39
C TYR A 290 10.86 11.12 19.01
N CYS A 291 9.64 10.59 18.88
CA CYS A 291 9.16 10.06 17.60
C CYS A 291 8.84 11.16 16.60
N GLU A 292 8.44 12.36 17.04
CA GLU A 292 8.08 13.49 16.17
C GLU A 292 9.24 13.91 15.28
N GLN A 293 10.40 14.22 15.85
CA GLN A 293 11.61 14.57 15.09
C GLN A 293 12.06 13.49 14.11
N LEU A 294 11.89 12.21 14.49
CA LEU A 294 12.24 11.08 13.64
C LEU A 294 11.25 10.93 12.49
N TYR A 295 9.97 11.10 12.77
CA TYR A 295 8.89 11.03 11.80
C TYR A 295 9.02 12.17 10.77
N ASP A 296 9.14 13.41 11.23
CA ASP A 296 9.18 14.59 10.35
C ASP A 296 10.37 14.58 9.37
N TYR A 297 11.48 13.91 9.73
CA TYR A 297 12.64 13.80 8.84
C TYR A 297 12.52 12.66 7.80
N PHE A 298 11.87 11.54 8.14
CA PHE A 298 11.82 10.35 7.28
C PHE A 298 10.49 10.15 6.56
N ALA A 299 9.40 10.74 7.06
CA ALA A 299 8.12 10.70 6.40
C ALA A 299 8.16 11.55 5.11
N PRO A 300 7.45 11.15 4.05
CA PRO A 300 7.33 11.97 2.83
C PRO A 300 6.72 13.34 3.16
N GLU A 301 7.27 14.40 2.56
CA GLU A 301 6.72 15.78 2.70
C GLU A 301 5.29 15.88 2.17
N GLU A 302 5.03 15.22 1.04
CA GLU A 302 3.71 15.13 0.42
C GLU A 302 3.19 13.70 0.52
N LEU A 303 1.91 13.56 0.87
CA LEU A 303 1.28 12.25 0.92
C LEU A 303 1.16 11.68 -0.49
N PRO A 304 1.47 10.38 -0.69
CA PRO A 304 1.27 9.74 -1.98
C PRO A 304 -0.21 9.74 -2.36
N GLU A 305 -0.55 10.01 -3.62
CA GLU A 305 -1.91 9.80 -4.14
C GLU A 305 -2.19 8.31 -4.36
N TYR A 306 -3.47 7.91 -4.41
CA TYR A 306 -3.88 6.51 -4.57
C TYR A 306 -3.36 5.85 -5.87
N ASP A 307 -3.09 6.63 -6.92
CA ASP A 307 -2.56 6.18 -8.22
C ASP A 307 -1.11 6.61 -8.46
N SER A 308 -0.45 7.18 -7.44
CA SER A 308 0.96 7.54 -7.49
C SER A 308 1.85 6.30 -7.57
N LEU A 309 2.98 6.42 -8.27
CA LEU A 309 3.95 5.34 -8.34
C LEU A 309 4.77 5.18 -7.07
N VAL A 310 5.06 3.92 -6.71
CA VAL A 310 6.00 3.55 -5.62
C VAL A 310 7.32 4.30 -5.73
N ARG A 311 7.88 4.40 -6.94
CA ARG A 311 9.21 4.99 -7.16
C ARG A 311 9.24 6.52 -7.01
N GLN A 312 8.09 7.19 -6.98
CA GLN A 312 8.00 8.65 -6.97
C GLN A 312 7.68 9.21 -5.58
N THR A 313 6.75 8.59 -4.85
CA THR A 313 6.19 9.18 -3.62
C THR A 313 5.91 8.18 -2.48
N GLY A 314 6.14 6.88 -2.70
CA GLY A 314 5.86 5.85 -1.68
C GLY A 314 6.98 5.66 -0.65
N ILE A 315 6.64 5.17 0.55
CA ILE A 315 7.66 4.83 1.56
C ILE A 315 8.42 3.55 1.18
N THR A 316 9.67 3.44 1.61
CA THR A 316 10.50 2.25 1.42
C THR A 316 10.26 1.21 2.51
N GLN A 317 10.72 -0.03 2.29
CA GLN A 317 10.66 -1.10 3.30
C GLN A 317 11.38 -0.71 4.61
N ASP A 318 12.49 0.03 4.52
CA ASP A 318 13.21 0.45 5.73
C ASP A 318 12.37 1.48 6.52
N ILE A 319 11.71 2.42 5.83
CA ILE A 319 10.80 3.39 6.45
C ILE A 319 9.56 2.70 7.03
N GLU A 320 8.99 1.70 6.36
CA GLU A 320 7.88 0.91 6.93
C GLU A 320 8.26 0.28 8.27
N GLY A 321 9.45 -0.32 8.37
CA GLY A 321 9.95 -0.89 9.62
C GLY A 321 10.14 0.16 10.73
N LEU A 322 10.52 1.40 10.37
CA LEU A 322 10.58 2.53 11.30
C LEU A 322 9.17 2.91 11.79
N LEU A 323 8.23 3.08 10.87
CA LEU A 323 6.86 3.50 11.19
C LEU A 323 6.15 2.46 12.06
N LEU A 324 6.38 1.17 11.87
CA LEU A 324 5.86 0.13 12.77
C LEU A 324 6.42 0.26 14.19
N ARG A 325 7.71 0.57 14.36
CA ARG A 325 8.31 0.85 15.68
C ARG A 325 7.71 2.10 16.32
N VAL A 326 7.42 3.13 15.53
CA VAL A 326 6.73 4.35 16.02
C VAL A 326 5.30 4.00 16.45
N LEU A 327 4.59 3.18 15.67
CA LEU A 327 3.23 2.74 15.95
C LEU A 327 3.09 2.00 17.28
N GLU A 328 4.06 1.16 17.64
CA GLU A 328 4.11 0.46 18.94
C GLU A 328 4.20 1.41 20.14
N LEU A 329 4.70 2.64 19.93
CA LEU A 329 4.89 3.65 20.97
C LEU A 329 3.72 4.65 21.06
N VAL A 330 2.75 4.60 20.13
CA VAL A 330 1.60 5.51 20.11
C VAL A 330 0.76 5.29 21.39
N PRO A 331 0.52 6.34 22.21
CA PRO A 331 -0.35 6.27 23.37
C PRO A 331 -1.75 5.74 23.06
N LYS A 332 -2.32 4.92 23.94
CA LYS A 332 -3.64 4.27 23.73
C LYS A 332 -4.79 5.24 23.41
N HIS A 333 -4.79 6.45 23.97
CA HIS A 333 -5.84 7.44 23.73
C HIS A 333 -5.79 8.03 22.29
N LEU A 334 -4.64 7.95 21.62
CA LEU A 334 -4.44 8.38 20.23
C LEU A 334 -4.63 7.25 19.22
N GLN A 335 -4.81 6.00 19.67
CA GLN A 335 -5.00 4.85 18.78
C GLN A 335 -6.47 4.76 18.32
N PRO A 336 -6.73 4.56 17.01
CA PRO A 336 -8.09 4.43 16.48
C PRO A 336 -8.71 3.05 16.66
N ASN A 337 -7.96 2.04 17.13
CA ASN A 337 -8.37 0.63 17.12
C ASN A 337 -9.76 0.37 17.72
N ASP A 338 -10.05 0.97 18.87
CA ASP A 338 -11.31 0.78 19.61
C ASP A 338 -12.50 1.56 19.01
N LYS A 339 -12.25 2.39 17.98
CA LYS A 339 -13.24 3.30 17.39
C LYS A 339 -13.53 3.00 15.91
N THR A 340 -13.09 1.85 15.39
CA THR A 340 -13.24 1.47 13.98
C THR A 340 -14.66 1.10 13.57
N ASP A 341 -15.54 0.80 14.54
CA ASP A 341 -16.91 0.33 14.32
C ASP A 341 -17.76 1.19 13.37
N PRO A 342 -17.78 2.54 13.45
CA PRO A 342 -18.62 3.35 12.56
C PRO A 342 -18.20 3.23 11.09
N ILE A 343 -16.89 3.20 10.83
CA ILE A 343 -16.33 3.06 9.48
C ILE A 343 -16.62 1.65 8.96
N MET A 344 -16.40 0.61 9.78
CA MET A 344 -16.70 -0.77 9.37
C MET A 344 -18.19 -0.96 9.10
N LYS A 345 -19.09 -0.44 9.93
CA LYS A 345 -20.55 -0.48 9.69
C LYS A 345 -20.93 0.27 8.40
N TYR A 346 -20.37 1.45 8.14
CA TYR A 346 -20.59 2.10 6.84
C TYR A 346 -20.15 1.21 5.68
N ILE A 347 -18.96 0.61 5.77
CA ILE A 347 -18.42 -0.24 4.72
C ILE A 347 -19.23 -1.54 4.55
N ASP A 348 -19.69 -2.17 5.62
CA ASP A 348 -20.30 -3.51 5.61
C ASP A 348 -21.83 -3.47 5.50
N SER A 349 -22.52 -2.63 6.27
CA SER A 349 -23.98 -2.49 6.27
C SER A 349 -24.49 -1.25 5.52
N GLY A 350 -23.65 -0.24 5.29
CA GLY A 350 -24.08 1.03 4.70
C GLY A 350 -24.72 1.99 5.70
N ASP A 351 -24.52 1.76 7.00
CA ASP A 351 -24.97 2.66 8.05
C ASP A 351 -24.30 4.02 7.92
N ALA A 352 -25.00 5.12 8.22
CA ALA A 352 -24.40 6.44 8.17
C ALA A 352 -23.18 6.53 9.10
N ILE A 353 -22.08 7.09 8.60
CA ILE A 353 -20.94 7.47 9.45
C ILE A 353 -21.50 8.51 10.43
N GLY A 354 -21.63 8.14 11.71
CA GLY A 354 -22.14 9.02 12.75
C GLY A 354 -21.31 10.30 12.89
N GLY A 355 -21.87 11.32 13.56
CA GLY A 355 -21.22 12.62 13.75
C GLY A 355 -19.87 12.54 14.48
N ASP A 356 -18.98 13.49 14.17
CA ASP A 356 -17.54 13.54 14.47
C ASP A 356 -17.09 12.66 15.64
N VAL A 357 -16.46 11.54 15.29
CA VAL A 357 -15.61 10.79 16.21
C VAL A 357 -14.36 11.65 16.44
N THR A 358 -14.46 12.67 17.30
CA THR A 358 -13.31 13.50 17.67
C THR A 358 -12.36 12.64 18.50
N THR A 359 -11.44 11.98 17.81
CA THR A 359 -10.27 11.36 18.44
C THR A 359 -9.18 12.41 18.46
N GLU A 360 -8.48 12.54 19.58
CA GLU A 360 -7.30 13.39 19.64
C GLU A 360 -6.28 12.88 18.63
N THR A 361 -5.83 13.76 17.74
CA THR A 361 -4.84 13.46 16.72
C THR A 361 -3.57 14.28 16.93
N THR A 362 -2.46 13.70 16.50
CA THR A 362 -1.15 14.33 16.35
C THR A 362 -0.75 14.28 14.88
N HIS A 363 0.18 15.16 14.46
CA HIS A 363 0.74 15.17 13.10
C HIS A 363 1.16 13.77 12.61
N ILE A 364 1.75 12.96 13.50
CA ILE A 364 2.15 11.57 13.23
C ILE A 364 0.91 10.69 12.97
N THR A 365 -0.03 10.63 13.92
CA THR A 365 -1.19 9.74 13.83
C THR A 365 -2.14 10.09 12.67
N GLU A 366 -2.14 11.35 12.23
CA GLU A 366 -2.94 11.80 11.08
C GLU A 366 -2.45 11.20 9.75
N THR A 367 -1.21 10.74 9.67
CA THR A 367 -0.59 10.36 8.38
C THR A 367 0.04 8.97 8.39
N ILE A 368 0.49 8.46 9.55
CA ILE A 368 1.19 7.17 9.67
C ILE A 368 0.38 5.97 9.19
N TYR A 369 -0.92 5.92 9.51
CA TYR A 369 -1.79 4.80 9.11
C TYR A 369 -1.98 4.78 7.59
N TYR A 370 -2.12 5.95 6.96
CA TYR A 370 -2.21 6.08 5.52
C TYR A 370 -0.91 5.63 4.82
N LEU A 371 0.25 6.10 5.28
CA LEU A 371 1.54 5.74 4.68
C LEU A 371 1.80 4.22 4.72
N LEU A 372 1.45 3.59 5.85
CA LEU A 372 1.51 2.12 5.97
C LEU A 372 0.50 1.43 5.05
N ALA A 373 -0.73 1.95 4.96
CA ALA A 373 -1.76 1.41 4.07
C ALA A 373 -1.35 1.47 2.60
N ASP A 374 -0.84 2.62 2.14
CA ASP A 374 -0.35 2.86 0.79
C ASP A 374 0.82 1.93 0.44
N TYR A 375 1.78 1.78 1.35
CA TYR A 375 2.89 0.83 1.19
C TYR A 375 2.41 -0.61 0.97
N TYR A 376 1.50 -1.10 1.82
CA TYR A 376 0.99 -2.46 1.69
C TYR A 376 0.10 -2.62 0.45
N PHE A 377 -0.65 -1.59 0.08
CA PHE A 377 -1.46 -1.58 -1.16
C PHE A 377 -0.57 -1.75 -2.38
N LYS A 378 0.47 -0.92 -2.50
CA LYS A 378 1.43 -0.96 -3.61
C LYS A 378 2.24 -2.25 -3.67
N ASN A 379 2.51 -2.88 -2.53
CA ASN A 379 3.15 -4.20 -2.44
C ASN A 379 2.18 -5.39 -2.57
N LYS A 380 0.91 -5.15 -2.90
CA LYS A 380 -0.14 -6.17 -3.10
C LYS A 380 -0.45 -6.99 -1.83
N GLU A 381 -0.16 -6.46 -0.64
CA GLU A 381 -0.53 -7.03 0.67
C GLU A 381 -1.89 -6.49 1.13
N PHE A 382 -2.93 -6.78 0.35
CA PHE A 382 -4.26 -6.17 0.47
C PHE A 382 -4.94 -6.33 1.84
N ASN A 383 -4.72 -7.44 2.55
CA ASN A 383 -5.29 -7.64 3.89
C ASN A 383 -4.75 -6.62 4.91
N LYS A 384 -3.44 -6.35 4.87
CA LYS A 384 -2.82 -5.33 5.74
C LYS A 384 -3.25 -3.94 5.29
N ALA A 385 -3.25 -3.67 3.99
CA ALA A 385 -3.71 -2.40 3.44
C ALA A 385 -5.14 -2.06 3.91
N ARG A 386 -6.09 -3.02 3.83
CA ARG A 386 -7.46 -2.83 4.32
C ARG A 386 -7.51 -2.47 5.80
N HIS A 387 -6.73 -3.16 6.62
CA HIS A 387 -6.68 -2.88 8.05
C HIS A 387 -6.20 -1.44 8.32
N PHE A 388 -5.08 -1.04 7.74
CA PHE A 388 -4.52 0.30 7.93
C PHE A 388 -5.39 1.41 7.33
N TYR A 389 -6.06 1.18 6.18
CA TYR A 389 -7.02 2.15 5.64
C TYR A 389 -8.23 2.35 6.55
N VAL A 390 -8.73 1.30 7.22
CA VAL A 390 -9.84 1.47 8.19
C VAL A 390 -9.39 2.29 9.40
N LEU A 391 -8.17 2.07 9.89
CA LEU A 391 -7.60 2.88 10.98
C LEU A 391 -7.43 4.34 10.57
N ASP A 392 -6.90 4.60 9.37
CA ASP A 392 -6.77 5.96 8.84
C ASP A 392 -8.13 6.63 8.68
N LEU A 393 -9.12 5.98 8.07
CA LEU A 393 -10.47 6.53 7.87
C LEU A 393 -11.22 6.79 9.19
N THR A 394 -10.83 6.11 10.27
CA THR A 394 -11.38 6.35 11.60
C THR A 394 -10.91 7.69 12.17
N LEU A 395 -9.70 8.14 11.83
CA LEU A 395 -9.15 9.44 12.19
C LEU A 395 -9.50 10.52 11.15
N ASN A 396 -9.47 10.15 9.86
CA ASN A 396 -9.60 11.02 8.70
C ASN A 396 -10.77 10.57 7.80
N PRO A 397 -12.04 10.67 8.23
CA PRO A 397 -13.19 10.15 7.48
C PRO A 397 -13.46 10.85 6.14
N ASN A 398 -12.81 11.99 5.91
CA ASN A 398 -12.92 12.79 4.68
C ASN A 398 -11.68 12.68 3.77
N ARG A 399 -10.71 11.79 4.07
CA ARG A 399 -9.55 11.58 3.21
C ARG A 399 -9.95 10.81 1.95
N PHE A 400 -9.89 11.50 0.81
CA PHE A 400 -10.25 10.95 -0.50
C PHE A 400 -9.43 9.69 -0.85
N ASP A 401 -8.10 9.78 -0.79
CA ASP A 401 -7.21 8.69 -1.22
C ASP A 401 -7.41 7.40 -0.44
N SER A 402 -7.66 7.50 0.87
CA SER A 402 -7.96 6.33 1.71
C SER A 402 -9.24 5.63 1.29
N TRP A 403 -10.29 6.37 0.94
CA TRP A 403 -11.51 5.78 0.39
C TRP A 403 -11.29 5.18 -1.00
N ALA A 404 -10.56 5.89 -1.87
CA ALA A 404 -10.25 5.45 -3.23
C ALA A 404 -9.44 4.14 -3.23
N ALA A 405 -8.32 4.10 -2.51
CA ALA A 405 -7.45 2.92 -2.43
C ALA A 405 -8.11 1.76 -1.66
N SER A 406 -8.93 2.04 -0.64
CA SER A 406 -9.75 1.04 0.06
C SER A 406 -10.81 0.42 -0.86
N ALA A 407 -11.36 1.17 -1.81
CA ALA A 407 -12.27 0.68 -2.84
C ALA A 407 -11.53 -0.22 -3.85
N LEU A 408 -10.39 0.23 -4.36
CA LEU A 408 -9.54 -0.50 -5.31
C LEU A 408 -9.02 -1.82 -4.73
N THR A 409 -8.63 -1.81 -3.45
CA THR A 409 -8.20 -3.02 -2.74
C THR A 409 -9.28 -4.10 -2.74
N ARG A 410 -10.53 -3.71 -2.43
CA ARG A 410 -11.68 -4.63 -2.44
C ARG A 410 -12.06 -5.02 -3.87
N ASN A 411 -11.98 -4.09 -4.83
CA ASN A 411 -12.23 -4.37 -6.25
C ASN A 411 -11.28 -5.46 -6.77
N PHE A 412 -9.99 -5.40 -6.43
CA PHE A 412 -9.03 -6.43 -6.80
C PHE A 412 -9.43 -7.82 -6.29
N GLU A 413 -9.84 -7.93 -5.02
CA GLU A 413 -10.33 -9.20 -4.46
C GLU A 413 -11.59 -9.70 -5.19
N VAL A 414 -12.53 -8.80 -5.53
CA VAL A 414 -13.72 -9.12 -6.33
C VAL A 414 -13.30 -9.66 -7.70
N ASP A 415 -12.37 -9.01 -8.38
CA ASP A 415 -11.88 -9.44 -9.68
C ASP A 415 -11.19 -10.81 -9.62
N GLN A 416 -10.44 -11.11 -8.56
CA GLN A 416 -9.88 -12.46 -8.35
C GLN A 416 -10.99 -13.52 -8.18
N GLN A 417 -12.05 -13.22 -7.44
CA GLN A 417 -13.20 -14.14 -7.29
C GLN A 417 -13.99 -14.27 -8.61
N LEU A 418 -14.11 -13.21 -9.40
CA LEU A 418 -14.70 -13.26 -10.75
C LEU A 418 -13.87 -14.13 -11.71
N LEU A 419 -12.54 -14.10 -11.58
CA LEU A 419 -11.61 -14.91 -12.37
C LEU A 419 -11.63 -16.40 -11.99
N SER A 420 -11.72 -16.73 -10.70
CA SER A 420 -11.79 -18.13 -10.23
C SER A 420 -13.02 -18.85 -10.78
N GLY A 421 -14.14 -18.13 -10.91
CA GLY A 421 -15.36 -18.63 -11.53
C GLY A 421 -16.08 -19.68 -10.69
N GLU A 422 -15.87 -19.66 -9.37
CA GLU A 422 -16.60 -20.45 -8.38
C GLU A 422 -18.04 -19.93 -8.22
N ASN A 423 -18.89 -20.69 -7.50
CA ASN A 423 -20.23 -20.22 -7.19
C ASN A 423 -20.13 -19.04 -6.23
N PHE A 424 -20.81 -17.93 -6.55
CA PHE A 424 -20.80 -16.75 -5.69
C PHE A 424 -21.62 -16.99 -4.44
N GLU A 425 -20.94 -16.98 -3.29
CA GLU A 425 -21.54 -17.01 -1.96
C GLU A 425 -21.99 -15.61 -1.51
N GLN A 426 -22.69 -15.52 -0.39
CA GLN A 426 -23.11 -14.24 0.18
C GLN A 426 -21.93 -13.29 0.43
N SER A 427 -20.79 -13.84 0.87
CA SER A 427 -19.54 -13.12 1.10
C SER A 427 -19.01 -12.34 -0.12
N PHE A 428 -19.23 -12.86 -1.35
CA PHE A 428 -18.88 -12.17 -2.59
C PHE A 428 -19.73 -10.89 -2.79
N PHE A 429 -21.03 -10.99 -2.50
CA PHE A 429 -21.94 -9.84 -2.61
C PHE A 429 -21.65 -8.81 -1.53
N ASP A 430 -21.36 -9.23 -0.30
CA ASP A 430 -21.01 -8.33 0.79
C ASP A 430 -19.73 -7.53 0.46
N LEU A 431 -18.70 -8.22 -0.07
CA LEU A 431 -17.46 -7.57 -0.55
C LEU A 431 -17.71 -6.60 -1.71
N THR A 432 -18.59 -6.98 -2.64
CA THR A 432 -19.03 -6.13 -3.76
C THR A 432 -19.68 -4.84 -3.26
N PHE A 433 -20.66 -4.95 -2.36
CA PHE A 433 -21.36 -3.78 -1.82
C PHE A 433 -20.41 -2.90 -0.99
N ALA A 434 -19.48 -3.51 -0.25
CA ALA A 434 -18.43 -2.78 0.47
C ALA A 434 -17.53 -1.97 -0.47
N SER A 435 -17.04 -2.58 -1.55
CA SER A 435 -16.24 -1.87 -2.58
C SER A 435 -17.04 -0.73 -3.22
N GLN A 436 -18.31 -0.98 -3.58
CA GLN A 436 -19.20 0.02 -4.15
C GLN A 436 -19.38 1.23 -3.22
N ARG A 437 -19.60 1.01 -1.93
CA ARG A 437 -19.75 2.09 -0.94
C ARG A 437 -18.47 2.91 -0.80
N CYS A 438 -17.30 2.27 -0.77
CA CYS A 438 -16.02 2.99 -0.73
C CYS A 438 -15.84 3.88 -1.98
N PHE A 439 -16.13 3.38 -3.19
CA PHE A 439 -16.09 4.18 -4.41
C PHE A 439 -17.05 5.37 -4.35
N GLN A 440 -18.30 5.12 -3.95
CA GLN A 440 -19.31 6.18 -3.83
C GLN A 440 -18.87 7.26 -2.83
N ARG A 441 -18.27 6.87 -1.71
CA ARG A 441 -17.77 7.81 -0.70
C ARG A 441 -16.59 8.63 -1.21
N ALA A 442 -15.61 8.00 -1.83
CA ALA A 442 -14.48 8.70 -2.44
C ALA A 442 -14.94 9.75 -3.46
N LEU A 443 -15.86 9.36 -4.35
CA LEU A 443 -16.38 10.23 -5.42
C LEU A 443 -17.38 11.29 -4.93
N GLN A 444 -17.90 11.15 -3.71
CA GLN A 444 -18.62 12.24 -3.02
C GLN A 444 -17.67 13.30 -2.48
N LEU A 445 -16.48 12.90 -2.04
CA LEU A 445 -15.44 13.80 -1.54
C LEU A 445 -14.77 14.55 -2.70
N GLU A 446 -14.39 13.82 -3.76
CA GLU A 446 -13.74 14.39 -4.94
C GLU A 446 -14.50 14.00 -6.23
N PRO A 447 -15.52 14.77 -6.65
CA PRO A 447 -16.32 14.47 -7.84
C PRO A 447 -15.56 14.63 -9.17
N THR A 448 -14.42 15.30 -9.15
CA THR A 448 -13.53 15.61 -10.28
C THR A 448 -12.55 14.50 -10.64
N ALA A 449 -12.44 13.45 -9.81
CA ALA A 449 -11.53 12.33 -10.01
C ALA A 449 -11.94 11.41 -11.17
N THR A 450 -11.53 11.76 -12.39
CA THR A 450 -11.86 11.05 -13.64
C THR A 450 -11.44 9.58 -13.62
N LYS A 451 -10.17 9.29 -13.29
CA LYS A 451 -9.64 7.92 -13.22
C LYS A 451 -10.45 7.04 -12.28
N LEU A 452 -10.84 7.57 -11.11
CA LEU A 452 -11.65 6.83 -10.15
C LEU A 452 -13.09 6.59 -10.64
N TRP A 453 -13.68 7.53 -11.38
CA TRP A 453 -14.98 7.29 -12.06
C TRP A 453 -14.87 6.16 -13.10
N ILE A 454 -13.76 6.07 -13.83
CA ILE A 454 -13.52 5.00 -14.81
C ILE A 454 -13.42 3.65 -14.09
N GLU A 455 -12.60 3.55 -13.04
CA GLU A 455 -12.43 2.34 -12.24
C GLU A 455 -13.76 1.88 -11.62
N PHE A 456 -14.53 2.81 -11.06
CA PHE A 456 -15.84 2.48 -10.50
C PHE A 456 -16.81 1.98 -11.58
N GLY A 457 -16.83 2.62 -12.75
CA GLY A 457 -17.62 2.17 -13.89
C GLY A 457 -17.20 0.78 -14.39
N HIS A 458 -15.90 0.48 -14.40
CA HIS A 458 -15.36 -0.83 -14.77
C HIS A 458 -15.82 -1.91 -13.79
N PHE A 459 -15.67 -1.66 -12.50
CA PHE A 459 -16.12 -2.53 -11.42
C PHE A 459 -17.61 -2.89 -11.58
N VAL A 460 -18.50 -1.89 -11.66
CA VAL A 460 -19.95 -2.12 -11.80
C VAL A 460 -20.27 -2.89 -13.08
N TYR A 461 -19.63 -2.53 -14.20
CA TYR A 461 -19.83 -3.21 -15.47
C TYR A 461 -19.37 -4.68 -15.43
N ASN A 462 -18.24 -4.98 -14.78
CA ASN A 462 -17.67 -6.33 -14.72
C ASN A 462 -18.58 -7.29 -13.97
N ILE A 463 -19.06 -6.88 -12.80
CA ILE A 463 -20.01 -7.64 -11.98
C ILE A 463 -21.29 -7.89 -12.77
N THR A 464 -21.90 -6.82 -13.28
CA THR A 464 -23.13 -6.90 -14.09
C THR A 464 -22.95 -7.82 -15.29
N SER A 465 -21.81 -7.71 -15.99
CA SER A 465 -21.54 -8.51 -17.18
C SER A 465 -21.36 -9.99 -16.85
N THR A 466 -20.72 -10.31 -15.73
CA THR A 466 -20.57 -11.69 -15.22
C THR A 466 -21.89 -12.28 -14.78
N THR A 467 -22.71 -11.55 -14.01
CA THR A 467 -24.05 -11.99 -13.60
C THR A 467 -24.92 -12.34 -14.81
N VAL A 468 -24.93 -11.48 -15.83
CA VAL A 468 -25.67 -11.76 -17.09
C VAL A 468 -25.11 -12.97 -17.84
N ARG A 469 -23.79 -13.22 -17.80
CA ARG A 469 -23.18 -14.39 -18.44
C ARG A 469 -23.58 -15.68 -17.72
N LEU A 470 -23.48 -15.69 -16.39
CA LEU A 470 -23.88 -16.83 -15.56
C LEU A 470 -25.33 -17.21 -15.80
N ARG A 471 -26.24 -16.23 -15.86
CA ARG A 471 -27.65 -16.48 -16.18
C ARG A 471 -27.88 -17.11 -17.57
N LYS A 472 -27.00 -16.85 -18.54
CA LYS A 472 -27.08 -17.50 -19.87
C LYS A 472 -26.50 -18.90 -19.87
N THR A 473 -25.51 -19.17 -19.01
CA THR A 473 -24.90 -20.50 -18.88
C THR A 473 -25.72 -21.41 -17.95
N SER A 474 -26.45 -20.88 -16.97
CA SER A 474 -27.39 -21.65 -16.13
C SER A 474 -28.61 -22.16 -16.88
N LEU A 475 -28.87 -21.71 -18.12
CA LEU A 475 -29.74 -22.46 -19.04
C LEU A 475 -29.26 -23.91 -19.29
N PHE A 476 -28.01 -24.21 -18.93
CA PHE A 476 -27.40 -25.54 -19.00
C PHE A 476 -27.15 -26.17 -17.60
N ALA A 477 -27.52 -25.52 -16.49
CA ALA A 477 -27.32 -26.02 -15.11
C ALA A 477 -28.42 -25.57 -14.13
N THR A 478 -28.87 -26.48 -13.25
CA THR A 478 -30.09 -26.38 -12.43
C THR A 478 -30.05 -25.39 -11.24
N SER A 479 -29.04 -24.54 -11.09
CA SER A 479 -28.96 -23.61 -9.94
C SER A 479 -29.41 -22.19 -10.29
N GLN A 480 -30.37 -21.71 -9.49
CA GLN A 480 -31.01 -20.40 -9.55
C GLN A 480 -30.00 -19.28 -9.29
N SER A 481 -30.01 -18.22 -10.11
CA SER A 481 -29.51 -16.90 -9.68
C SER A 481 -30.70 -15.96 -9.55
N GLU A 482 -30.97 -15.51 -8.32
CA GLU A 482 -32.13 -14.73 -7.90
C GLU A 482 -32.03 -13.22 -8.21
N LEU A 483 -31.08 -12.77 -9.04
CA LEU A 483 -31.08 -11.35 -9.45
C LEU A 483 -32.22 -11.05 -10.44
N THR A 484 -33.14 -10.20 -9.99
CA THR A 484 -34.22 -9.66 -10.82
C THR A 484 -33.65 -8.85 -11.99
N THR A 485 -34.36 -8.81 -13.11
CA THR A 485 -33.95 -8.02 -14.28
C THR A 485 -33.82 -6.53 -13.99
N GLY A 486 -34.55 -6.01 -13.00
CA GLY A 486 -34.47 -4.60 -12.57
C GLY A 486 -33.10 -4.24 -11.99
N ALA A 487 -32.58 -5.04 -11.07
CA ALA A 487 -31.27 -4.78 -10.45
C ALA A 487 -30.11 -4.77 -11.47
N ILE A 488 -30.23 -5.57 -12.54
CA ILE A 488 -29.27 -5.56 -13.65
C ILE A 488 -29.33 -4.24 -14.41
N ASP A 489 -30.53 -3.74 -14.72
CA ASP A 489 -30.70 -2.48 -15.44
C ASP A 489 -30.22 -1.29 -14.60
N ASP A 490 -30.45 -1.29 -13.29
CA ASP A 490 -29.94 -0.27 -12.37
C ASP A 490 -28.41 -0.25 -12.33
N SER A 491 -27.78 -1.44 -12.30
CA SER A 491 -26.32 -1.55 -12.33
C SER A 491 -25.73 -1.09 -13.67
N ILE A 492 -26.40 -1.38 -14.80
CA ILE A 492 -26.01 -0.88 -16.12
C ILE A 492 -26.11 0.65 -16.17
N GLN A 493 -27.17 1.22 -15.60
CA GLN A 493 -27.36 2.66 -15.54
C GLN A 493 -26.30 3.32 -14.65
N MET A 494 -25.97 2.73 -13.49
CA MET A 494 -24.90 3.21 -12.62
C MET A 494 -23.54 3.22 -13.34
N ALA A 495 -23.19 2.14 -14.04
CA ALA A 495 -21.97 2.10 -14.86
C ALA A 495 -21.98 3.20 -15.93
N LYS A 496 -23.13 3.44 -16.58
CA LYS A 496 -23.30 4.52 -17.56
C LYS A 496 -23.01 5.89 -16.93
N ASP A 497 -23.61 6.17 -15.78
CA ASP A 497 -23.48 7.44 -15.09
C ASP A 497 -22.03 7.71 -14.68
N CYS A 498 -21.29 6.67 -14.29
CA CYS A 498 -19.86 6.78 -13.97
C CYS A 498 -19.04 7.27 -15.18
N PHE A 499 -19.21 6.62 -16.34
CA PHE A 499 -18.49 7.03 -17.55
C PHE A 499 -18.93 8.40 -18.08
N GLU A 500 -20.22 8.75 -17.98
CA GLU A 500 -20.68 10.08 -18.36
C GLU A 500 -20.15 11.18 -17.44
N LYS A 501 -19.91 10.88 -16.15
CA LYS A 501 -19.25 11.81 -15.22
C LYS A 501 -17.77 11.95 -15.52
N ALA A 502 -17.07 10.84 -15.79
CA ALA A 502 -15.66 10.85 -16.21
C ALA A 502 -15.42 11.70 -17.48
N LEU A 503 -16.41 11.80 -18.37
CA LEU A 503 -16.31 12.64 -19.58
C LEU A 503 -16.62 14.12 -19.36
N LYS A 504 -17.16 14.50 -18.19
CA LYS A 504 -17.53 15.88 -17.85
C LYS A 504 -16.47 16.59 -17.01
N THR A 505 -15.48 15.87 -16.53
CA THR A 505 -14.40 16.38 -15.68
C THR A 505 -13.26 16.92 -16.55
N ASP A 506 -12.84 18.17 -16.30
CA ASP A 506 -11.85 18.91 -17.12
C ASP A 506 -10.38 18.47 -16.90
N SER A 507 -10.16 17.19 -16.59
CA SER A 507 -8.87 16.65 -16.12
C SER A 507 -7.71 16.64 -17.13
N GLY A 508 -7.96 16.86 -18.43
CA GLY A 508 -6.90 16.75 -19.44
C GLY A 508 -6.29 15.34 -19.57
N ASP A 509 -7.01 14.31 -19.09
CA ASP A 509 -6.52 12.93 -19.03
C ASP A 509 -6.25 12.29 -20.41
N GLU A 510 -5.18 11.50 -20.49
CA GLU A 510 -4.68 10.83 -21.70
C GLU A 510 -5.49 9.58 -22.12
N GLU A 511 -6.57 9.21 -21.41
CA GLU A 511 -7.33 7.97 -21.62
C GLU A 511 -8.82 8.16 -21.98
N LEU A 512 -9.19 9.31 -22.57
CA LEU A 512 -10.58 9.64 -22.90
C LEU A 512 -11.28 8.66 -23.85
N TRP A 513 -10.53 7.85 -24.61
CA TRP A 513 -11.09 6.81 -25.47
C TRP A 513 -11.83 5.72 -24.65
N LEU A 514 -11.37 5.43 -23.44
CA LEU A 514 -11.83 4.30 -22.62
C LEU A 514 -13.27 4.50 -22.11
N PRO A 515 -13.64 5.65 -21.51
CA PRO A 515 -15.03 5.95 -21.17
C PRO A 515 -15.98 5.83 -22.37
N TYR A 516 -15.58 6.33 -23.55
CA TYR A 516 -16.40 6.22 -24.76
C TYR A 516 -16.56 4.77 -25.22
N TYR A 517 -15.47 3.99 -25.27
CA TYR A 517 -15.53 2.56 -25.55
C TYR A 517 -16.45 1.83 -24.57
N MET A 518 -16.42 2.21 -23.29
CA MET A 518 -17.26 1.66 -22.26
C MET A 518 -18.73 1.99 -22.41
N LEU A 519 -19.07 3.24 -22.71
CA LEU A 519 -20.43 3.66 -23.01
C LEU A 519 -21.02 2.90 -24.20
N GLY A 520 -20.21 2.60 -25.22
CA GLY A 520 -20.62 1.74 -26.33
C GLY A 520 -21.01 0.32 -25.88
N LYS A 521 -20.22 -0.26 -24.97
CA LYS A 521 -20.49 -1.59 -24.41
C LYS A 521 -21.66 -1.62 -23.44
N VAL A 522 -21.87 -0.55 -22.68
CA VAL A 522 -23.03 -0.34 -21.80
C VAL A 522 -24.30 -0.26 -22.65
N CYS A 523 -24.25 0.53 -23.74
CA CYS A 523 -25.34 0.60 -24.71
C CYS A 523 -25.68 -0.79 -25.24
N GLU A 524 -24.70 -1.58 -25.72
CA GLU A 524 -24.92 -2.97 -26.21
C GLU A 524 -25.61 -3.91 -25.19
N LYS A 525 -25.57 -3.60 -23.89
CA LYS A 525 -25.96 -4.51 -22.81
C LYS A 525 -27.35 -4.23 -22.21
N SER A 526 -27.79 -2.97 -22.17
CA SER A 526 -29.09 -2.58 -21.56
C SER A 526 -30.24 -3.44 -22.10
N SER A 527 -31.17 -3.87 -21.25
CA SER A 527 -32.27 -4.80 -21.60
C SER A 527 -33.17 -4.31 -22.75
N LYS A 528 -33.17 -3.00 -22.99
CA LYS A 528 -33.87 -2.32 -24.10
C LYS A 528 -33.08 -2.34 -25.42
N THR A 529 -31.87 -2.89 -25.43
CA THR A 529 -30.89 -2.82 -26.52
C THR A 529 -30.96 -3.96 -27.53
N LEU A 530 -32.14 -4.09 -28.12
CA LEU A 530 -32.21 -4.42 -29.54
C LEU A 530 -32.99 -3.36 -30.33
N GLY A 531 -33.25 -2.21 -29.70
CA GLY A 531 -33.78 -1.03 -30.37
C GLY A 531 -32.76 -0.40 -31.31
N THR A 532 -33.26 0.11 -32.43
CA THR A 532 -32.51 0.81 -33.47
C THR A 532 -31.67 1.98 -32.93
N GLY A 533 -32.18 2.69 -31.93
CA GLY A 533 -31.52 3.86 -31.32
C GLY A 533 -30.28 3.49 -30.51
N ALA A 534 -30.34 2.40 -29.74
CA ALA A 534 -29.24 2.00 -28.88
C ALA A 534 -28.03 1.47 -29.67
N LEU A 535 -28.27 0.78 -30.80
CA LEU A 535 -27.20 0.40 -31.75
C LEU A 535 -26.48 1.63 -32.31
N LEU A 536 -27.23 2.62 -32.77
CA LEU A 536 -26.66 3.82 -33.37
C LEU A 536 -25.88 4.65 -32.34
N MET A 537 -26.34 4.69 -31.09
CA MET A 537 -25.59 5.31 -30.00
C MET A 537 -24.31 4.54 -29.68
N ALA A 538 -24.36 3.20 -29.60
CA ALA A 538 -23.16 2.39 -29.39
C ALA A 538 -22.10 2.63 -30.47
N ILE A 539 -22.52 2.68 -31.75
CA ILE A 539 -21.61 2.97 -32.87
C ILE A 539 -20.98 4.37 -32.72
N ARG A 540 -21.77 5.39 -32.37
CA ARG A 540 -21.25 6.74 -32.15
C ARG A 540 -20.22 6.82 -31.03
N TYR A 541 -20.47 6.12 -29.92
CA TYR A 541 -19.51 6.03 -28.84
C TYR A 541 -18.20 5.36 -29.28
N TYR A 542 -18.27 4.29 -30.08
CA TYR A 542 -17.07 3.68 -30.65
C TYR A 542 -16.35 4.59 -31.65
N GLU A 543 -17.08 5.36 -32.47
CA GLU A 543 -16.50 6.37 -33.36
C GLU A 543 -15.78 7.48 -32.56
N TRP A 544 -16.35 7.95 -31.44
CA TRP A 544 -15.67 8.91 -30.57
C TRP A 544 -14.41 8.33 -29.92
N ALA A 545 -14.48 7.08 -29.45
CA ALA A 545 -13.30 6.40 -28.92
C ALA A 545 -12.20 6.26 -29.98
N GLU A 546 -12.55 5.96 -31.24
CA GLU A 546 -11.59 5.92 -32.36
C GLU A 546 -10.93 7.28 -32.61
N MET A 547 -11.70 8.38 -32.52
CA MET A 547 -11.16 9.73 -32.68
C MET A 547 -10.22 10.11 -31.53
N CYS A 548 -10.54 9.76 -30.29
CA CYS A 548 -9.65 9.96 -29.13
C CYS A 548 -8.32 9.24 -29.35
N LEU A 549 -8.35 7.93 -29.66
CA LEU A 549 -7.14 7.17 -29.97
C LEU A 549 -6.29 7.80 -31.08
N PHE A 550 -6.93 8.35 -32.12
CA PHE A 550 -6.22 9.04 -33.18
C PHE A 550 -5.54 10.33 -32.69
N VAL A 551 -6.22 11.13 -31.87
CA VAL A 551 -5.67 12.35 -31.25
C VAL A 551 -4.51 12.01 -30.31
N ASP A 552 -4.62 10.90 -29.58
CA ASP A 552 -3.60 10.40 -28.64
C ASP A 552 -2.35 9.85 -29.37
N GLY A 553 -2.34 9.80 -30.71
CA GLY A 553 -1.15 9.43 -31.48
C GLY A 553 -1.00 7.94 -31.76
N THR A 554 -2.11 7.19 -31.83
CA THR A 554 -2.11 5.75 -32.12
C THR A 554 -1.26 5.35 -33.34
N SER A 555 -0.52 4.24 -33.20
CA SER A 555 0.20 3.59 -34.29
C SER A 555 -0.69 2.64 -35.08
N TYR A 556 -0.67 2.73 -36.42
CA TYR A 556 -1.48 1.89 -37.31
C TYR A 556 -0.63 0.96 -38.19
N PRO A 557 0.11 -0.02 -37.63
CA PRO A 557 1.00 -0.89 -38.37
C PRO A 557 0.25 -1.88 -39.28
N LYS A 558 0.87 -2.31 -40.39
CA LYS A 558 0.33 -3.38 -41.25
C LYS A 558 0.04 -4.67 -40.49
N LYS A 559 0.89 -5.01 -39.51
CA LYS A 559 0.76 -6.19 -38.64
C LYS A 559 1.03 -5.79 -37.19
N ILE A 560 0.18 -6.26 -36.29
CA ILE A 560 0.30 -6.04 -34.84
C ILE A 560 0.98 -7.27 -34.23
N GLN A 561 2.06 -7.02 -33.50
CA GLN A 561 2.78 -8.06 -32.77
C GLN A 561 2.04 -8.38 -31.48
N TYR A 562 2.16 -9.63 -31.02
CA TYR A 562 1.59 -10.05 -29.76
C TYR A 562 2.42 -9.51 -28.58
N TYR A 563 3.71 -9.79 -28.62
CA TYR A 563 4.68 -9.26 -27.67
C TYR A 563 5.02 -7.84 -28.08
N ASN A 564 4.94 -6.91 -27.13
CA ASN A 564 5.18 -5.48 -27.35
C ASN A 564 4.32 -4.91 -28.51
N PRO A 565 2.98 -4.91 -28.38
CA PRO A 565 2.10 -4.36 -29.40
C PRO A 565 2.42 -2.86 -29.61
N PRO A 566 2.40 -2.35 -30.85
CA PRO A 566 2.61 -0.93 -31.10
C PRO A 566 1.59 -0.05 -30.36
N TYR A 567 2.02 1.15 -29.98
CA TYR A 567 1.24 2.08 -29.15
C TYR A 567 -0.21 2.24 -29.63
N LEU A 568 -1.17 1.89 -28.75
CA LEU A 568 -2.62 1.94 -28.93
C LEU A 568 -3.19 1.13 -30.13
N ALA A 569 -2.37 0.27 -30.76
CA ALA A 569 -2.75 -0.41 -32.00
C ALA A 569 -3.81 -1.50 -31.79
N VAL A 570 -3.80 -2.16 -30.63
CA VAL A 570 -4.73 -3.25 -30.30
C VAL A 570 -6.08 -2.69 -29.86
N GLU A 571 -6.08 -1.54 -29.20
CA GLU A 571 -7.23 -0.72 -28.80
C GLU A 571 -7.98 -0.26 -30.05
N ALA A 572 -7.27 0.33 -31.02
CA ALA A 572 -7.86 0.71 -32.29
C ALA A 572 -8.41 -0.50 -33.06
N LEU A 573 -7.74 -1.65 -33.00
CA LEU A 573 -8.24 -2.90 -33.58
C LEU A 573 -9.53 -3.36 -32.90
N GLU A 574 -9.63 -3.30 -31.58
CA GLU A 574 -10.83 -3.67 -30.83
C GLU A 574 -11.98 -2.72 -31.16
N ILE A 575 -11.75 -1.41 -31.25
CA ILE A 575 -12.79 -0.43 -31.63
C ILE A 575 -13.29 -0.70 -33.05
N HIS A 576 -12.37 -0.91 -34.01
CA HIS A 576 -12.73 -1.28 -35.37
C HIS A 576 -13.56 -2.58 -35.40
N TYR A 577 -13.15 -3.60 -34.65
CA TYR A 577 -13.91 -4.84 -34.49
C TYR A 577 -15.31 -4.59 -33.92
N ARG A 578 -15.43 -3.70 -32.92
CA ARG A 578 -16.68 -3.43 -32.20
C ARG A 578 -17.75 -2.78 -33.05
N ILE A 579 -17.38 -1.77 -33.84
CA ILE A 579 -18.28 -1.10 -34.79
C ILE A 579 -18.90 -2.15 -35.74
N HIS A 580 -18.05 -2.96 -36.37
CA HIS A 580 -18.49 -3.95 -37.36
C HIS A 580 -19.24 -5.12 -36.72
N VAL A 581 -18.84 -5.59 -35.53
CA VAL A 581 -19.53 -6.72 -34.89
C VAL A 581 -20.90 -6.31 -34.34
N ALA A 582 -21.06 -5.08 -33.85
CA ALA A 582 -22.34 -4.57 -33.39
C ALA A 582 -23.36 -4.53 -34.54
N ILE A 583 -22.94 -4.00 -35.69
CA ILE A 583 -23.73 -3.97 -36.92
C ILE A 583 -24.04 -5.40 -37.41
N LEU A 584 -23.04 -6.27 -37.49
CA LEU A 584 -23.22 -7.65 -37.94
C LEU A 584 -24.19 -8.44 -37.05
N LYS A 585 -24.08 -8.31 -35.71
CA LYS A 585 -25.04 -8.94 -34.78
C LYS A 585 -26.46 -8.45 -35.03
N TYR A 586 -26.64 -7.14 -35.19
CA TYR A 586 -27.96 -6.57 -35.44
C TYR A 586 -28.55 -7.06 -36.77
N LEU A 587 -27.76 -7.02 -37.84
CA LEU A 587 -28.17 -7.49 -39.17
C LEU A 587 -28.37 -9.00 -39.24
N THR A 588 -27.82 -9.80 -38.34
CA THR A 588 -28.06 -11.26 -38.30
C THR A 588 -29.27 -11.61 -37.46
N LEU A 589 -29.53 -10.85 -36.40
CA LEU A 589 -30.61 -11.13 -35.45
C LEU A 589 -31.98 -10.60 -35.90
N HIS A 590 -32.03 -9.43 -36.55
CA HIS A 590 -33.29 -8.81 -36.95
C HIS A 590 -33.69 -9.17 -38.38
N LYS A 591 -34.76 -9.96 -38.56
CA LYS A 591 -35.22 -10.35 -39.91
C LYS A 591 -35.72 -9.17 -40.75
N LYS A 592 -36.38 -8.18 -40.15
CA LYS A 592 -36.87 -6.97 -40.84
C LYS A 592 -36.09 -5.75 -40.35
N VAL A 593 -35.48 -5.01 -41.28
CA VAL A 593 -34.72 -3.79 -40.99
C VAL A 593 -35.19 -2.70 -41.96
N SER A 594 -35.42 -1.48 -41.46
CA SER A 594 -35.89 -0.39 -42.31
C SER A 594 -34.79 0.07 -43.28
N SER A 595 -35.18 0.45 -44.50
CA SER A 595 -34.26 1.02 -45.50
C SER A 595 -33.50 2.23 -44.95
N ARG A 596 -34.18 3.10 -44.19
CA ARG A 596 -33.56 4.26 -43.51
C ARG A 596 -32.44 3.85 -42.57
N LEU A 597 -32.62 2.79 -41.77
CA LEU A 597 -31.57 2.31 -40.90
C LEU A 597 -30.40 1.73 -41.69
N LEU A 598 -30.66 0.89 -42.70
CA LEU A 598 -29.60 0.30 -43.50
C LEU A 598 -28.72 1.37 -44.16
N LYS A 599 -29.33 2.45 -44.68
CA LYS A 599 -28.59 3.61 -45.21
C LYS A 599 -27.72 4.29 -44.15
N ARG A 600 -28.23 4.45 -42.91
CA ARG A 600 -27.42 4.99 -41.78
C ARG A 600 -26.27 4.05 -41.39
N LEU A 601 -26.52 2.75 -41.35
CA LEU A 601 -25.48 1.76 -41.06
C LEU A 601 -24.41 1.73 -42.16
N ARG A 602 -24.80 1.88 -43.43
CA ARG A 602 -23.87 2.04 -44.57
C ARG A 602 -22.94 3.23 -44.35
N MET A 603 -23.48 4.37 -43.93
CA MET A 603 -22.68 5.57 -43.64
C MET A 603 -21.61 5.28 -42.57
N HIS A 604 -22.00 4.68 -41.45
CA HIS A 604 -21.06 4.32 -40.38
C HIS A 604 -19.99 3.32 -40.85
N LEU A 605 -20.35 2.34 -41.67
CA LEU A 605 -19.39 1.39 -42.23
C LEU A 605 -18.43 2.03 -43.24
N ILE A 606 -18.90 2.97 -44.06
CA ILE A 606 -18.04 3.73 -44.98
C ILE A 606 -17.03 4.58 -44.19
N ARG A 607 -17.47 5.25 -43.11
CA ARG A 607 -16.59 5.99 -42.21
C ARG A 607 -15.53 5.10 -41.58
N ALA A 608 -15.93 3.95 -41.04
CA ALA A 608 -14.99 2.99 -40.46
C ALA A 608 -14.02 2.38 -41.51
N LEU A 609 -14.41 2.32 -42.79
CA LEU A 609 -13.51 1.95 -43.89
C LEU A 609 -12.54 3.05 -44.28
N ARG A 610 -12.91 4.31 -44.06
CA ARG A 610 -12.05 5.49 -44.29
C ARG A 610 -11.20 5.87 -43.09
N SER A 611 -11.38 5.20 -41.96
CA SER A 611 -10.68 5.57 -40.73
C SER A 611 -9.16 5.34 -40.83
N PRO A 612 -8.35 6.03 -40.00
CA PRO A 612 -6.90 5.87 -39.95
C PRO A 612 -6.47 4.41 -39.77
N PHE A 613 -7.24 3.64 -38.99
CA PHE A 613 -7.03 2.21 -38.84
C PHE A 613 -7.10 1.48 -40.18
N SER A 614 -8.13 1.73 -40.99
CA SER A 614 -8.31 1.06 -42.28
C SER A 614 -7.29 1.50 -43.33
N LYS A 615 -6.92 2.79 -43.33
CA LYS A 615 -5.97 3.37 -44.28
C LYS A 615 -4.50 3.12 -43.93
N GLN A 616 -4.19 2.75 -42.69
CA GLN A 616 -2.83 2.58 -42.19
C GLN A 616 -1.99 3.87 -42.26
N THR A 617 -2.66 5.01 -42.15
CA THR A 617 -2.03 6.34 -42.18
C THR A 617 -1.69 6.76 -40.76
N ALA A 618 -0.40 6.87 -40.46
CA ALA A 618 0.05 7.45 -39.20
C ALA A 618 -0.17 8.97 -39.19
N PRO A 619 -0.42 9.60 -38.03
CA PRO A 619 -0.39 11.06 -37.94
C PRO A 619 1.01 11.58 -38.35
N SER A 620 1.04 12.62 -39.19
CA SER A 620 2.23 13.12 -39.93
C SER A 620 3.36 13.73 -39.08
N SER A 621 3.52 13.36 -37.81
CA SER A 621 4.52 13.90 -36.89
C SER A 621 5.19 12.87 -35.97
N ALA A 622 4.95 11.57 -36.13
CA ALA A 622 5.59 10.52 -35.32
C ALA A 622 7.06 10.29 -35.71
N THR A 623 7.95 11.18 -35.27
CA THR A 623 9.38 10.87 -35.13
C THR A 623 9.52 9.98 -33.89
N SER A 624 10.00 8.75 -34.11
CA SER A 624 10.44 7.74 -33.13
C SER A 624 10.25 8.08 -31.63
N VAL A 625 9.11 7.71 -31.06
CA VAL A 625 9.01 7.46 -29.61
C VAL A 625 9.43 6.01 -29.39
N ALA A 626 10.48 5.80 -28.60
CA ALA A 626 11.01 4.49 -28.24
C ALA A 626 9.97 3.67 -27.45
N PRO A 627 10.05 2.32 -27.43
CA PRO A 627 9.13 1.51 -26.63
C PRO A 627 9.41 1.77 -25.14
N VAL A 628 8.48 2.46 -24.48
CA VAL A 628 8.45 2.55 -23.02
C VAL A 628 7.88 1.23 -22.51
N ASP A 629 8.60 0.57 -21.60
CA ASP A 629 8.15 -0.65 -20.94
C ASP A 629 6.81 -0.38 -20.24
N HIS A 630 5.78 -1.13 -20.66
CA HIS A 630 4.46 -1.11 -20.05
C HIS A 630 4.49 -1.83 -18.69
N ASP A 631 4.93 -1.12 -17.65
CA ASP A 631 4.38 -1.29 -16.31
C ASP A 631 3.40 -0.13 -16.09
N TYR A 632 2.16 -0.46 -15.67
CA TYR A 632 1.10 0.52 -15.42
C TYR A 632 1.60 1.59 -14.43
N ALA A 633 1.26 2.85 -14.76
CA ALA A 633 1.55 4.12 -14.11
C ALA A 633 2.88 4.82 -14.47
N THR A 634 2.74 6.14 -14.71
CA THR A 634 3.72 7.21 -15.00
C THR A 634 4.16 7.41 -16.46
N ALA A 635 4.34 8.62 -16.99
CA ALA A 635 3.77 9.97 -16.78
C ALA A 635 4.26 10.86 -17.93
N ALA A 636 3.47 11.90 -18.21
CA ALA A 636 3.79 13.18 -18.84
C ALA A 636 5.28 13.54 -19.01
N ALA A 637 5.64 13.91 -20.25
CA ALA A 637 6.38 15.14 -20.51
C ALA A 637 6.32 15.53 -22.01
N GLY A 638 5.54 16.57 -22.29
CA GLY A 638 5.91 17.59 -23.28
C GLY A 638 5.46 17.39 -24.73
N VAL A 639 4.26 17.90 -25.07
CA VAL A 639 4.06 18.52 -26.40
C VAL A 639 3.23 19.81 -26.25
N SER A 640 3.93 20.93 -26.13
CA SER A 640 3.34 22.25 -26.38
C SER A 640 3.23 22.49 -27.89
N GLY A 641 2.04 22.88 -28.36
CA GLY A 641 1.86 23.61 -29.62
C GLY A 641 1.33 22.79 -30.81
N TYR A 642 0.03 22.51 -30.83
CA TYR A 642 -0.66 22.09 -32.06
C TYR A 642 -1.06 23.34 -32.89
N GLN A 643 -0.28 23.67 -33.92
CA GLN A 643 -0.75 24.51 -35.02
C GLN A 643 -1.43 23.62 -36.08
N ARG A 644 -2.73 23.86 -36.28
CA ARG A 644 -3.62 23.07 -37.14
C ARG A 644 -3.50 23.52 -38.60
N SER A 645 -2.60 22.92 -39.38
CA SER A 645 -2.65 23.02 -40.84
C SER A 645 -3.50 21.88 -41.40
N LEU A 646 -4.74 22.17 -41.79
CA LEU A 646 -5.61 21.24 -42.52
C LEU A 646 -4.99 20.97 -43.91
N SER A 647 -4.59 19.72 -44.18
CA SER A 647 -4.11 19.32 -45.50
C SER A 647 -5.27 19.26 -46.51
N THR A 648 -4.98 19.50 -47.79
CA THR A 648 -5.94 19.41 -48.91
C THR A 648 -6.66 18.05 -49.01
N ASP A 649 -6.04 16.98 -48.52
CA ASP A 649 -6.65 15.64 -48.47
C ASP A 649 -7.83 15.54 -47.49
N SER A 650 -7.78 16.27 -46.37
CA SER A 650 -8.88 16.30 -45.40
C SER A 650 -10.16 16.95 -45.95
N VAL A 651 -10.01 17.94 -46.84
CA VAL A 651 -11.10 18.62 -47.53
C VAL A 651 -11.70 17.71 -48.61
N SER A 652 -10.87 16.97 -49.34
CA SER A 652 -11.28 15.95 -50.31
C SER A 652 -12.11 14.84 -49.63
N GLU A 653 -11.68 14.35 -48.47
CA GLU A 653 -12.42 13.32 -47.72
C GLU A 653 -13.77 13.80 -47.21
N LEU A 654 -13.85 15.02 -46.69
CA LEU A 654 -15.11 15.64 -46.27
C LEU A 654 -16.07 15.86 -47.45
N MET A 655 -15.55 16.26 -48.62
CA MET A 655 -16.37 16.34 -49.84
C MET A 655 -16.87 14.98 -50.29
N ASN A 656 -16.02 13.94 -50.27
CA ASN A 656 -16.41 12.57 -50.60
C ASN A 656 -17.46 12.01 -49.62
N ASP A 657 -17.35 12.34 -48.33
CA ASP A 657 -18.37 11.99 -47.32
C ASP A 657 -19.71 12.69 -47.60
N LEU A 658 -19.69 13.97 -48.02
CA LEU A 658 -20.90 14.69 -48.42
C LEU A 658 -21.51 14.10 -49.69
N VAL A 659 -20.69 13.80 -50.70
CA VAL A 659 -21.09 13.19 -51.97
C VAL A 659 -21.72 11.82 -51.72
N ASP A 660 -21.12 10.97 -50.89
CA ASP A 660 -21.70 9.67 -50.52
C ASP A 660 -23.01 9.84 -49.74
N THR A 661 -23.08 10.82 -48.82
CA THR A 661 -24.31 11.11 -48.06
C THR A 661 -25.46 11.54 -48.98
N VAL A 662 -25.16 12.31 -50.03
CA VAL A 662 -26.13 12.77 -51.04
C VAL A 662 -26.51 11.63 -51.98
N ALA A 663 -25.54 10.87 -52.50
CA ALA A 663 -25.78 9.72 -53.38
C ALA A 663 -26.67 8.66 -52.69
N LEU A 664 -26.50 8.44 -51.38
CA LEU A 664 -27.31 7.51 -50.59
C LEU A 664 -28.77 7.96 -50.42
N ARG A 665 -29.09 9.25 -50.57
CA ARG A 665 -30.47 9.76 -50.50
C ARG A 665 -31.26 9.41 -51.76
N GLU A 666 -30.61 9.39 -52.93
CA GLU A 666 -31.26 9.21 -54.23
C GLU A 666 -31.35 7.74 -54.69
N GLU A 667 -30.52 6.85 -54.13
CA GLU A 667 -30.45 5.45 -54.55
C GLU A 667 -31.70 4.63 -54.11
N ARG A 668 -32.50 4.14 -55.08
CA ARG A 668 -33.56 3.12 -54.90
C ARG A 668 -32.94 1.72 -54.86
N VAL A 669 -32.21 1.41 -53.80
CA VAL A 669 -31.59 0.08 -53.63
C VAL A 669 -32.58 -0.90 -53.00
N GLU A 670 -32.64 -2.12 -53.54
CA GLU A 670 -33.39 -3.22 -52.94
C GLU A 670 -32.86 -3.53 -51.54
N ILE A 671 -33.76 -3.57 -50.54
CA ILE A 671 -33.43 -3.72 -49.11
C ILE A 671 -32.62 -5.00 -48.84
N GLY A 672 -32.93 -6.08 -49.56
CA GLY A 672 -32.21 -7.37 -49.46
C GLY A 672 -30.76 -7.26 -49.90
N SER A 673 -30.52 -6.71 -51.10
CA SER A 673 -29.18 -6.49 -51.65
C SER A 673 -28.34 -5.56 -50.78
N LEU A 674 -28.91 -4.44 -50.33
CA LEU A 674 -28.21 -3.52 -49.42
C LEU A 674 -27.79 -4.21 -48.13
N ARG A 675 -28.68 -5.00 -47.51
CA ARG A 675 -28.35 -5.73 -46.28
C ARG A 675 -27.19 -6.70 -46.49
N GLU A 676 -27.18 -7.44 -47.59
CA GLU A 676 -26.11 -8.38 -47.90
C GLU A 676 -24.77 -7.68 -48.12
N GLN A 677 -24.77 -6.51 -48.79
CA GLN A 677 -23.59 -5.66 -48.93
C GLN A 677 -23.04 -5.23 -47.56
N LEU A 678 -23.89 -4.76 -46.65
CA LEU A 678 -23.44 -4.34 -45.30
C LEU A 678 -22.88 -5.51 -44.48
N VAL A 679 -23.49 -6.69 -44.60
CA VAL A 679 -22.96 -7.91 -43.98
C VAL A 679 -21.57 -8.21 -44.56
N MET A 680 -21.40 -8.13 -45.88
CA MET A 680 -20.11 -8.35 -46.53
C MET A 680 -19.04 -7.36 -46.07
N MET A 681 -19.39 -6.07 -45.95
CA MET A 681 -18.49 -5.05 -45.38
C MET A 681 -18.04 -5.42 -43.96
N CYS A 682 -18.95 -5.89 -43.11
CA CYS A 682 -18.62 -6.34 -41.76
C CYS A 682 -17.68 -7.56 -41.76
N LEU A 683 -17.92 -8.53 -42.63
CA LEU A 683 -17.05 -9.72 -42.75
C LEU A 683 -15.65 -9.35 -43.25
N ARG A 684 -15.54 -8.45 -44.22
CA ARG A 684 -14.26 -7.91 -44.70
C ARG A 684 -13.48 -7.21 -43.58
N ALA A 685 -14.16 -6.46 -42.71
CA ALA A 685 -13.51 -5.87 -41.54
C ALA A 685 -13.02 -6.93 -40.55
N MET A 686 -13.78 -8.01 -40.30
CA MET A 686 -13.30 -9.13 -39.49
C MET A 686 -12.03 -9.75 -40.09
N HIS A 687 -11.99 -9.94 -41.41
CA HIS A 687 -10.80 -10.41 -42.12
C HIS A 687 -9.62 -9.44 -41.95
N ARG A 688 -9.85 -8.12 -42.05
CA ARG A 688 -8.81 -7.11 -41.78
C ARG A 688 -8.25 -7.22 -40.36
N CYS A 689 -9.10 -7.37 -39.34
CA CYS A 689 -8.63 -7.59 -37.96
C CYS A 689 -7.74 -8.82 -37.85
N VAL A 690 -8.13 -9.96 -38.45
CA VAL A 690 -7.32 -11.20 -38.36
C VAL A 690 -6.03 -11.10 -39.17
N ASN A 691 -6.05 -10.46 -40.34
CA ASN A 691 -4.86 -10.25 -41.15
C ASN A 691 -3.82 -9.39 -40.41
N ARG A 692 -4.28 -8.35 -39.69
CA ARG A 692 -3.41 -7.47 -38.90
C ARG A 692 -2.96 -8.11 -37.61
N TYR A 693 -3.86 -8.81 -36.91
CA TYR A 693 -3.61 -9.46 -35.63
C TYR A 693 -4.14 -10.90 -35.67
N PRO A 694 -3.32 -11.88 -36.10
CA PRO A 694 -3.75 -13.28 -36.25
C PRO A 694 -4.25 -13.93 -34.95
N ALA A 695 -3.76 -13.45 -33.80
CA ALA A 695 -4.20 -13.91 -32.48
C ALA A 695 -5.61 -13.40 -32.09
N HIS A 696 -6.29 -12.62 -32.93
CA HIS A 696 -7.60 -12.05 -32.63
C HIS A 696 -8.74 -13.08 -32.68
N TYR A 697 -8.85 -13.91 -31.64
CA TYR A 697 -9.83 -14.99 -31.51
C TYR A 697 -11.28 -14.51 -31.67
N LYS A 698 -11.58 -13.27 -31.26
CA LYS A 698 -12.93 -12.68 -31.35
C LYS A 698 -13.41 -12.55 -32.80
N SER A 699 -12.54 -12.20 -33.74
CA SER A 699 -12.90 -12.08 -35.17
C SER A 699 -13.07 -13.45 -35.80
N ILE A 700 -12.16 -14.39 -35.52
CA ILE A 700 -12.22 -15.77 -36.07
C ILE A 700 -13.51 -16.45 -35.62
N TYR A 701 -13.86 -16.36 -34.33
CA TYR A 701 -15.12 -16.85 -33.79
C TYR A 701 -16.34 -16.25 -34.52
N ARG A 702 -16.34 -14.93 -34.77
CA ARG A 702 -17.47 -14.26 -35.43
C ARG A 702 -17.65 -14.69 -36.88
N LEU A 703 -16.56 -14.83 -37.62
CA LEU A 703 -16.56 -15.37 -38.97
C LEU A 703 -17.14 -16.79 -38.98
N ALA A 704 -16.62 -17.68 -38.12
CA ALA A 704 -17.10 -19.06 -38.04
C ALA A 704 -18.59 -19.13 -37.66
N ASN A 705 -19.02 -18.32 -36.69
CA ASN A 705 -20.42 -18.27 -36.26
C ASN A 705 -21.35 -17.78 -37.38
N TYR A 706 -20.91 -16.80 -38.19
CA TYR A 706 -21.68 -16.33 -39.34
C TYR A 706 -21.90 -17.45 -40.37
N TYR A 707 -20.85 -18.16 -40.78
CA TYR A 707 -20.96 -19.25 -41.74
C TYR A 707 -21.80 -20.41 -41.20
N PHE A 708 -21.68 -20.71 -39.91
CA PHE A 708 -22.54 -21.68 -39.24
C PHE A 708 -24.03 -21.28 -39.33
N LEU A 709 -24.38 -20.02 -39.05
CA LEU A 709 -25.75 -19.52 -39.16
C LEU A 709 -26.28 -19.51 -40.60
N LYS A 710 -25.39 -19.49 -41.61
CA LYS A 710 -25.72 -19.63 -43.03
C LYS A 710 -25.70 -21.07 -43.52
N ASN A 711 -25.63 -22.05 -42.61
CA ASN A 711 -25.55 -23.48 -42.88
C ASN A 711 -24.33 -23.91 -43.71
N ASN A 712 -23.30 -23.07 -43.81
CA ASN A 712 -22.01 -23.43 -44.39
C ASN A 712 -21.10 -24.00 -43.30
N TYR A 713 -21.41 -25.23 -42.88
CA TYR A 713 -20.69 -25.90 -41.78
C TYR A 713 -19.24 -26.23 -42.14
N ILE A 714 -18.95 -26.46 -43.43
CA ILE A 714 -17.59 -26.76 -43.91
C ILE A 714 -16.68 -25.54 -43.71
N MET A 715 -17.12 -24.35 -44.16
CA MET A 715 -16.37 -23.12 -43.97
C MET A 715 -16.22 -22.77 -42.49
N ALA A 716 -17.27 -22.96 -41.69
CA ALA A 716 -17.20 -22.78 -40.24
C ALA A 716 -16.16 -23.72 -39.60
N LYS A 717 -16.08 -24.99 -40.05
CA LYS A 717 -15.08 -25.95 -39.58
C LYS A 717 -13.66 -25.55 -39.98
N GLN A 718 -13.46 -25.06 -41.21
CA GLN A 718 -12.16 -24.59 -41.67
C GLN A 718 -11.64 -23.41 -40.83
N LEU A 719 -12.50 -22.44 -40.50
CA LEU A 719 -12.16 -21.30 -39.64
C LEU A 719 -11.86 -21.70 -38.18
N LEU A 720 -12.36 -22.84 -37.72
CA LEU A 720 -12.15 -23.30 -36.34
C LEU A 720 -10.97 -24.26 -36.21
N VAL A 721 -10.77 -25.21 -37.14
CA VAL A 721 -9.82 -26.32 -36.96
C VAL A 721 -8.85 -26.46 -38.14
N GLY A 722 -9.19 -25.86 -39.28
CA GLY A 722 -8.41 -25.96 -40.52
C GLY A 722 -7.48 -24.77 -40.73
N GLN A 723 -7.22 -24.47 -42.00
CA GLN A 723 -6.55 -23.26 -42.43
C GLN A 723 -7.43 -22.58 -43.49
N VAL A 724 -7.45 -21.26 -43.49
CA VAL A 724 -8.27 -20.48 -44.42
C VAL A 724 -7.39 -19.50 -45.16
N VAL A 725 -7.56 -19.46 -46.48
CA VAL A 725 -7.05 -18.39 -47.32
C VAL A 725 -8.01 -17.21 -47.23
N LEU A 726 -7.57 -16.13 -46.58
CA LEU A 726 -8.29 -14.87 -46.61
C LEU A 726 -7.70 -14.01 -47.72
N ARG A 727 -8.37 -13.97 -48.89
CA ARG A 727 -7.94 -13.07 -49.97
C ARG A 727 -8.10 -11.62 -49.49
N PRO A 728 -7.04 -10.79 -49.54
CA PRO A 728 -7.22 -9.34 -49.48
C PRO A 728 -7.96 -8.95 -50.76
N GLN A 729 -9.21 -8.50 -50.65
CA GLN A 729 -9.88 -7.81 -51.74
C GLN A 729 -10.31 -6.43 -51.23
N ASP A 730 -9.92 -5.43 -52.01
CA ASP A 730 -10.23 -4.00 -51.96
C ASP A 730 -9.31 -3.16 -51.05
N HIS A 731 -8.11 -2.85 -51.56
CA HIS A 731 -7.59 -1.49 -51.43
C HIS A 731 -8.57 -0.56 -52.16
N GLY A 732 -9.02 0.50 -51.49
CA GLY A 732 -9.87 1.51 -52.11
C GLY A 732 -9.24 2.02 -53.41
N ALA A 733 -10.08 2.22 -54.43
CA ALA A 733 -9.68 2.83 -55.69
C ALA A 733 -8.96 4.16 -55.42
N GLY A 734 -7.65 4.22 -55.67
CA GLY A 734 -6.85 5.43 -55.47
C GLY A 734 -5.35 5.23 -55.23
N GLY A 735 -4.74 4.11 -55.62
CA GLY A 735 -3.29 3.92 -55.53
C GLY A 735 -2.81 3.08 -56.71
N ASP A 736 -1.89 3.64 -57.49
CA ASP A 736 -1.29 3.04 -58.68
C ASP A 736 -0.78 1.62 -58.42
N GLY A 737 -0.96 0.78 -59.44
CA GLY A 737 -0.62 -0.63 -59.41
C GLY A 737 0.86 -0.86 -59.11
N GLN A 738 1.15 -1.37 -57.92
CA GLN A 738 2.37 -2.09 -57.62
C GLN A 738 2.06 -3.40 -56.87
N ASP A 739 2.55 -4.49 -57.45
CA ASP A 739 2.78 -5.83 -56.90
C ASP A 739 1.59 -6.69 -56.44
N LEU A 740 0.93 -7.32 -57.42
CA LEU A 740 -0.02 -8.44 -57.26
C LEU A 740 0.64 -9.80 -56.90
N THR A 741 1.80 -9.79 -56.23
CA THR A 741 2.47 -11.00 -55.73
C THR A 741 2.63 -10.99 -54.21
N GLU A 742 1.68 -10.43 -53.47
CA GLU A 742 1.57 -10.74 -52.03
C GLU A 742 1.14 -12.21 -51.87
N SER A 743 2.10 -13.03 -51.43
CA SER A 743 1.92 -14.44 -51.07
C SER A 743 0.57 -14.68 -50.39
N VAL A 744 -0.22 -15.63 -50.91
CA VAL A 744 -1.47 -16.08 -50.29
C VAL A 744 -1.16 -16.60 -48.88
N LYS A 745 -1.37 -15.77 -47.86
CA LYS A 745 -1.11 -16.12 -46.47
C LYS A 745 -2.27 -16.95 -45.92
N LEU A 746 -1.97 -18.20 -45.57
CA LEU A 746 -2.88 -19.09 -44.85
C LEU A 746 -2.99 -18.63 -43.40
N ILE A 747 -4.20 -18.36 -42.95
CA ILE A 747 -4.48 -18.04 -41.56
C ILE A 747 -4.94 -19.33 -40.87
N PRO A 748 -4.28 -19.75 -39.78
CA PRO A 748 -4.71 -20.91 -39.03
C PRO A 748 -6.08 -20.64 -38.41
N GLY A 749 -6.95 -21.66 -38.43
CA GLY A 749 -8.20 -21.63 -37.68
C GLY A 749 -7.95 -21.56 -36.18
N LEU A 750 -8.98 -21.15 -35.42
CA LEU A 750 -8.85 -20.82 -33.99
C LEU A 750 -8.22 -21.93 -33.12
N PHE A 751 -8.47 -23.19 -33.45
CA PHE A 751 -7.98 -24.41 -32.79
C PHE A 751 -7.10 -25.25 -33.73
N ALA A 752 -6.53 -24.63 -34.77
CA ALA A 752 -5.70 -25.34 -35.75
C ALA A 752 -4.41 -25.88 -35.14
N GLU A 753 -3.79 -25.11 -34.23
CA GLU A 753 -2.53 -25.44 -33.55
C GLU A 753 -2.69 -26.37 -32.34
N ARG A 754 -3.89 -26.94 -32.13
CA ARG A 754 -4.18 -27.85 -31.00
C ARG A 754 -3.19 -29.02 -30.95
N LYS A 755 -2.83 -29.44 -29.73
CA LYS A 755 -2.05 -30.65 -29.46
C LYS A 755 -2.95 -31.76 -28.95
N ASN A 756 -2.47 -33.00 -28.98
CA ASN A 756 -3.23 -34.17 -28.54
C ASN A 756 -3.80 -34.04 -27.11
N ASN A 757 -3.10 -33.33 -26.21
CA ASN A 757 -3.49 -33.10 -24.82
C ASN A 757 -3.98 -31.67 -24.52
N ASN A 758 -3.97 -30.75 -25.48
CA ASN A 758 -4.32 -29.35 -25.25
C ASN A 758 -5.06 -28.76 -26.46
N LEU A 759 -6.37 -28.54 -26.29
CA LEU A 759 -7.23 -27.93 -27.31
C LEU A 759 -6.83 -26.48 -27.62
N PHE A 760 -6.32 -25.75 -26.62
CA PHE A 760 -6.04 -24.32 -26.68
C PHE A 760 -4.57 -24.00 -26.98
N ASN A 761 -3.78 -25.00 -27.39
CA ASN A 761 -2.39 -24.80 -27.80
C ASN A 761 -2.37 -23.88 -29.04
N GLY A 762 -1.93 -22.62 -28.89
CA GLY A 762 -1.94 -21.59 -29.94
C GLY A 762 -2.96 -20.46 -29.74
N ILE A 763 -3.76 -20.50 -28.66
CA ILE A 763 -4.64 -19.39 -28.29
C ILE A 763 -3.93 -18.44 -27.34
N TRP A 764 -4.02 -17.16 -27.65
CA TRP A 764 -3.44 -16.09 -26.86
C TRP A 764 -4.52 -15.16 -26.29
N ARG A 765 -4.32 -14.66 -25.07
CA ARG A 765 -5.17 -13.63 -24.47
C ARG A 765 -4.85 -12.27 -25.08
N ILE A 766 -5.81 -11.36 -25.15
CA ILE A 766 -5.48 -10.00 -25.60
C ILE A 766 -4.74 -9.33 -24.44
N PRO A 767 -3.51 -8.80 -24.63
CA PRO A 767 -2.66 -8.32 -23.54
C PRO A 767 -3.04 -6.91 -23.06
N ILE A 768 -4.34 -6.65 -22.93
CA ILE A 768 -4.89 -5.36 -22.48
C ILE A 768 -6.05 -5.66 -21.54
N ASP A 769 -5.88 -5.32 -20.27
CA ASP A 769 -6.83 -5.64 -19.20
C ASP A 769 -8.17 -4.90 -19.39
N ASP A 770 -8.14 -3.68 -19.92
CA ASP A 770 -9.36 -2.91 -20.27
C ASP A 770 -10.23 -3.60 -21.33
N ILE A 771 -9.61 -4.43 -22.17
CA ILE A 771 -10.28 -5.21 -23.22
C ILE A 771 -10.60 -6.62 -22.73
N ASP A 772 -9.66 -7.27 -22.04
CA ASP A 772 -9.75 -8.66 -21.56
C ASP A 772 -10.10 -8.79 -20.07
N ARG A 773 -11.17 -8.10 -19.67
CA ARG A 773 -11.68 -8.07 -18.30
C ARG A 773 -11.99 -9.45 -17.70
N PRO A 774 -12.05 -9.55 -16.36
CA PRO A 774 -12.39 -10.77 -15.63
C PRO A 774 -13.58 -11.54 -16.24
N GLY A 775 -13.31 -12.81 -16.58
CA GLY A 775 -14.27 -13.74 -17.18
C GLY A 775 -14.64 -13.49 -18.65
N SER A 776 -14.11 -12.45 -19.31
CA SER A 776 -14.38 -12.15 -20.73
C SER A 776 -13.76 -13.20 -21.66
N PHE A 777 -12.48 -13.48 -21.46
CA PHE A 777 -11.72 -14.49 -22.19
C PHE A 777 -12.38 -15.87 -22.10
N SER A 778 -12.59 -16.36 -20.88
CA SER A 778 -13.16 -17.69 -20.62
C SER A 778 -14.54 -17.85 -21.24
N ALA A 779 -15.38 -16.80 -21.21
CA ALA A 779 -16.67 -16.81 -21.87
C ALA A 779 -16.58 -16.87 -23.41
N HIS A 780 -15.56 -16.25 -24.02
CA HIS A 780 -15.31 -16.38 -25.46
C HIS A 780 -14.77 -17.75 -25.83
N MET A 781 -13.90 -18.32 -24.98
CA MET A 781 -13.43 -19.69 -25.16
C MET A 781 -14.58 -20.68 -25.05
N PHE A 782 -15.49 -20.51 -24.10
CA PHE A 782 -16.69 -21.34 -23.98
C PHE A 782 -17.53 -21.30 -25.26
N ARG A 783 -17.84 -20.11 -25.77
CA ARG A 783 -18.62 -19.93 -27.00
C ARG A 783 -17.93 -20.52 -28.23
N SER A 784 -16.62 -20.38 -28.32
CA SER A 784 -15.83 -20.87 -29.44
C SER A 784 -15.77 -22.40 -29.44
N THR A 785 -15.53 -23.00 -28.29
CA THR A 785 -15.55 -24.46 -28.11
C THR A 785 -16.95 -25.02 -28.32
N TRP A 786 -17.99 -24.36 -27.82
CA TRP A 786 -19.38 -24.74 -28.07
C TRP A 786 -19.73 -24.72 -29.57
N LEU A 787 -19.32 -23.66 -30.27
CA LEU A 787 -19.50 -23.58 -31.72
C LEU A 787 -18.77 -24.71 -32.44
N LEU A 788 -17.55 -25.02 -32.02
CA LEU A 788 -16.78 -26.14 -32.56
C LEU A 788 -17.52 -27.48 -32.38
N ILE A 789 -18.03 -27.77 -31.18
CA ILE A 789 -18.82 -28.98 -30.91
C ILE A 789 -20.01 -29.05 -31.87
N ARG A 790 -20.77 -27.95 -32.01
CA ARG A 790 -21.91 -27.90 -32.94
C ARG A 790 -21.49 -28.13 -34.38
N VAL A 791 -20.43 -27.47 -34.84
CA VAL A 791 -19.90 -27.66 -36.21
C VAL A 791 -19.50 -29.12 -36.44
N CYS A 792 -18.83 -29.77 -35.48
CA CYS A 792 -18.50 -31.18 -35.57
C CYS A 792 -19.75 -32.06 -35.62
N THR A 793 -20.80 -31.74 -34.84
CA THR A 793 -22.06 -32.46 -34.88
C THR A 793 -22.74 -32.38 -36.25
N PHE A 794 -22.83 -31.17 -36.84
CA PHE A 794 -23.43 -30.97 -38.17
C PHE A 794 -22.58 -31.51 -39.32
N THR A 795 -21.25 -31.61 -39.15
CA THR A 795 -20.34 -32.22 -40.12
C THR A 795 -20.10 -33.71 -39.87
N GLN A 796 -20.83 -34.32 -38.91
CA GLN A 796 -20.74 -35.73 -38.53
C GLN A 796 -19.32 -36.20 -38.12
N ASP A 797 -18.52 -35.31 -37.54
CA ASP A 797 -17.13 -35.60 -37.12
C ASP A 797 -17.06 -36.12 -35.68
N TYR A 798 -17.45 -37.39 -35.49
CA TYR A 798 -17.42 -38.05 -34.18
C TYR A 798 -15.98 -38.26 -33.66
N GLN A 799 -14.96 -38.34 -34.53
CA GLN A 799 -13.56 -38.47 -34.11
C GLN A 799 -13.04 -37.19 -33.44
N MET A 800 -13.39 -36.03 -33.99
CA MET A 800 -13.07 -34.75 -33.38
C MET A 800 -13.86 -34.52 -32.08
N LEU A 801 -15.13 -34.91 -32.03
CA LEU A 801 -15.94 -34.83 -30.80
C LEU A 801 -15.34 -35.66 -29.66
N CYS A 802 -14.92 -36.90 -29.93
CA CYS A 802 -14.21 -37.73 -28.96
C CYS A 802 -12.89 -37.08 -28.49
N THR A 803 -12.15 -36.47 -29.42
CA THR A 803 -10.90 -35.75 -29.09
C THR A 803 -11.16 -34.56 -28.18
N ILE A 804 -12.18 -33.75 -28.46
CA ILE A 804 -12.58 -32.61 -27.62
C ILE A 804 -13.02 -33.09 -26.24
N ALA A 805 -13.82 -34.16 -26.16
CA ALA A 805 -14.26 -34.74 -24.88
C ALA A 805 -13.07 -35.13 -24.00
N ILE A 806 -12.07 -35.83 -24.57
CA ILE A 806 -10.85 -36.23 -23.85
C ILE A 806 -10.03 -35.01 -23.41
N GLN A 807 -9.83 -34.03 -24.30
CA GLN A 807 -9.01 -32.85 -24.03
C GLN A 807 -9.61 -31.94 -22.95
N LEU A 808 -10.94 -31.81 -22.90
CA LEU A 808 -11.63 -30.97 -21.93
C LEU A 808 -11.88 -31.69 -20.59
N ALA A 809 -11.99 -33.02 -20.58
CA ALA A 809 -12.19 -33.75 -19.32
C ALA A 809 -10.98 -33.64 -18.38
N ARG A 810 -9.77 -33.53 -18.95
CA ARG A 810 -8.53 -33.38 -18.17
C ARG A 810 -8.44 -31.99 -17.54
N THR A 811 -7.97 -31.95 -16.29
CA THR A 811 -7.68 -30.69 -15.61
C THR A 811 -6.37 -30.11 -16.13
N PRO A 812 -6.36 -28.88 -16.67
CA PRO A 812 -5.14 -28.23 -17.12
C PRO A 812 -4.32 -27.69 -15.93
N ASP A 813 -3.03 -27.46 -16.16
CA ASP A 813 -2.16 -26.72 -15.25
C ASP A 813 -2.69 -25.28 -15.02
N LYS A 814 -2.32 -24.64 -13.89
CA LYS A 814 -2.82 -23.30 -13.51
C LYS A 814 -2.57 -22.24 -14.59
N ASP A 815 -1.42 -22.27 -15.25
CA ASP A 815 -1.01 -21.37 -16.34
C ASP A 815 -1.78 -21.62 -17.66
N LYS A 816 -2.49 -22.75 -17.76
CA LYS A 816 -3.23 -23.18 -18.97
C LYS A 816 -4.74 -23.24 -18.73
N GLN A 817 -5.26 -22.46 -17.78
CA GLN A 817 -6.69 -22.39 -17.52
C GLN A 817 -7.37 -21.37 -18.45
N PHE A 818 -7.93 -21.86 -19.55
CA PHE A 818 -8.65 -21.06 -20.56
C PHE A 818 -10.16 -21.02 -20.34
N LEU A 819 -10.68 -21.99 -19.58
CA LEU A 819 -12.10 -22.15 -19.24
C LEU A 819 -12.25 -22.30 -17.73
N ARG A 820 -13.41 -21.90 -17.20
CA ARG A 820 -13.81 -22.26 -15.84
C ARG A 820 -13.94 -23.77 -15.72
N ASN A 821 -13.64 -24.31 -14.54
CA ASN A 821 -13.67 -25.77 -14.33
C ASN A 821 -15.06 -26.37 -14.59
N SER A 822 -16.11 -25.70 -14.12
CA SER A 822 -17.51 -26.07 -14.36
C SER A 822 -17.86 -26.08 -15.85
N ASP A 823 -17.60 -24.98 -16.55
CA ASP A 823 -17.80 -24.84 -18.00
C ASP A 823 -17.07 -25.91 -18.81
N ARG A 824 -15.82 -26.22 -18.43
CA ARG A 824 -14.98 -27.21 -19.08
C ARG A 824 -15.60 -28.61 -19.00
N GLN A 825 -16.05 -29.00 -17.81
CA GLN A 825 -16.70 -30.30 -17.59
C GLN A 825 -18.01 -30.41 -18.37
N ILE A 826 -18.81 -29.34 -18.40
CA ILE A 826 -20.06 -29.28 -19.18
C ILE A 826 -19.76 -29.51 -20.66
N LEU A 827 -18.80 -28.79 -21.24
CA LEU A 827 -18.42 -28.94 -22.65
C LEU A 827 -17.84 -30.33 -22.96
N ALA A 828 -17.06 -30.92 -22.05
CA ALA A 828 -16.54 -32.27 -22.20
C ALA A 828 -17.67 -33.31 -22.28
N LYS A 829 -18.65 -33.22 -21.37
CA LYS A 829 -19.80 -34.11 -21.32
C LYS A 829 -20.68 -33.98 -22.58
N PHE A 830 -21.01 -32.76 -22.98
CA PHE A 830 -21.77 -32.52 -24.21
C PHE A 830 -21.06 -33.04 -25.47
N SER A 831 -19.73 -32.95 -25.52
CA SER A 831 -18.94 -33.49 -26.63
C SER A 831 -19.05 -35.01 -26.70
N PHE A 832 -18.95 -35.69 -25.55
CA PHE A 832 -19.13 -37.14 -25.45
C PHE A 832 -20.55 -37.58 -25.85
N GLU A 833 -21.58 -36.92 -25.31
CA GLU A 833 -22.97 -37.24 -25.61
C GLU A 833 -23.30 -37.03 -27.10
N SER A 834 -22.81 -35.93 -27.69
CA SER A 834 -22.97 -35.66 -29.13
C SER A 834 -22.27 -36.73 -29.97
N CYS A 835 -21.09 -37.18 -29.56
CA CYS A 835 -20.36 -38.28 -30.22
C CYS A 835 -21.17 -39.58 -30.18
N ASN A 836 -21.72 -39.94 -29.00
CA ASN A 836 -22.53 -41.14 -28.83
C ASN A 836 -23.79 -41.10 -29.73
N LEU A 837 -24.52 -39.98 -29.70
CA LEU A 837 -25.74 -39.81 -30.48
C LEU A 837 -25.48 -39.95 -31.99
N LEU A 838 -24.38 -39.38 -32.50
CA LEU A 838 -24.00 -39.54 -33.91
C LEU A 838 -23.67 -40.99 -34.27
N LEU A 839 -22.91 -41.70 -33.43
CA LEU A 839 -22.61 -43.12 -33.66
C LEU A 839 -23.89 -43.96 -33.69
N LYS A 840 -24.84 -43.69 -32.79
CA LYS A 840 -26.16 -44.36 -32.77
C LYS A 840 -26.93 -44.09 -34.06
N SER A 841 -26.97 -42.83 -34.50
CA SER A 841 -27.63 -42.44 -35.74
C SER A 841 -27.00 -43.10 -36.98
N HIS A 842 -25.67 -43.09 -37.07
CA HIS A 842 -24.94 -43.76 -38.16
C HIS A 842 -25.15 -45.28 -38.16
N TYR A 843 -25.18 -45.92 -37.00
CA TYR A 843 -25.42 -47.36 -36.90
C TYR A 843 -26.85 -47.75 -37.34
N GLY A 844 -27.84 -46.93 -36.97
CA GLY A 844 -29.25 -47.14 -37.37
C GLY A 844 -29.49 -46.96 -38.87
N LEU A 845 -28.82 -45.99 -39.49
CA LEU A 845 -29.06 -45.58 -40.89
C LEU A 845 -28.07 -46.18 -41.91
N SER A 846 -26.88 -46.62 -41.50
CA SER A 846 -25.83 -47.03 -42.44
C SER A 846 -25.98 -48.49 -42.92
N PRO A 847 -25.81 -48.76 -44.23
CA PRO A 847 -25.71 -50.11 -44.76
C PRO A 847 -24.38 -50.81 -44.37
N MET A 848 -23.38 -50.08 -43.87
CA MET A 848 -22.07 -50.60 -43.44
C MET A 848 -21.92 -50.60 -41.91
N ARG A 849 -22.76 -51.39 -41.23
CA ARG A 849 -22.79 -51.45 -39.75
C ARG A 849 -21.48 -51.87 -39.11
N ASP A 850 -20.73 -52.79 -39.74
CA ASP A 850 -19.45 -53.28 -39.22
C ASP A 850 -18.40 -52.18 -39.11
N LYS A 851 -18.39 -51.24 -40.06
CA LYS A 851 -17.48 -50.09 -40.02
C LYS A 851 -17.79 -49.17 -38.84
N VAL A 852 -19.08 -48.90 -38.62
CA VAL A 852 -19.52 -48.10 -37.46
C VAL A 852 -19.19 -48.81 -36.14
N LEU A 853 -19.32 -50.15 -36.10
CA LEU A 853 -18.95 -50.95 -34.93
C LEU A 853 -17.45 -50.85 -34.61
N MET A 854 -16.59 -50.92 -35.63
CA MET A 854 -15.14 -50.70 -35.47
C MET A 854 -14.83 -49.28 -34.96
N ASP A 855 -15.55 -48.27 -35.45
CA ASP A 855 -15.37 -46.89 -34.99
C ASP A 855 -15.83 -46.71 -33.53
N VAL A 856 -16.91 -47.38 -33.12
CA VAL A 856 -17.37 -47.44 -31.72
C VAL A 856 -16.31 -48.09 -30.82
N GLN A 857 -15.75 -49.23 -31.23
CA GLN A 857 -14.66 -49.89 -30.49
C GLN A 857 -13.44 -48.97 -30.34
N ARG A 858 -13.00 -48.34 -31.44
CA ARG A 858 -11.86 -47.41 -31.40
C ARG A 858 -12.12 -46.23 -30.47
N ILE A 859 -13.33 -45.68 -30.44
CA ILE A 859 -13.68 -44.58 -29.54
C ILE A 859 -13.71 -45.03 -28.08
N HIS A 860 -14.29 -46.20 -27.81
CA HIS A 860 -14.28 -46.82 -26.47
C HIS A 860 -12.85 -47.02 -25.96
N GLU A 861 -11.95 -47.58 -26.78
CA GLU A 861 -10.54 -47.76 -26.43
C GLU A 861 -9.85 -46.43 -26.13
N ARG A 862 -10.08 -45.40 -26.96
CA ARG A 862 -9.50 -44.06 -26.75
C ARG A 862 -9.94 -43.43 -25.43
N LEU A 863 -11.22 -43.52 -25.09
CA LEU A 863 -11.78 -42.99 -23.84
C LEU A 863 -11.25 -43.76 -22.62
N THR A 864 -11.24 -45.09 -22.71
CA THR A 864 -10.75 -45.98 -21.65
C THR A 864 -9.26 -45.77 -21.39
N LYS A 865 -8.43 -45.74 -22.45
CA LYS A 865 -6.98 -45.46 -22.34
C LYS A 865 -6.70 -44.06 -21.79
N ALA A 866 -7.58 -43.09 -22.08
CA ALA A 866 -7.44 -41.74 -21.54
C ALA A 866 -7.90 -41.61 -20.08
N GLY A 867 -8.59 -42.62 -19.52
CA GLY A 867 -9.17 -42.59 -18.18
C GLY A 867 -10.37 -41.64 -18.07
N VAL A 868 -11.07 -41.36 -19.17
CA VAL A 868 -12.11 -40.33 -19.26
C VAL A 868 -13.44 -40.95 -19.70
N PHE A 869 -14.54 -40.63 -19.01
CA PHE A 869 -15.89 -41.17 -19.29
C PHE A 869 -15.91 -42.70 -19.39
N VAL A 870 -15.12 -43.42 -18.58
CA VAL A 870 -14.93 -44.88 -18.70
C VAL A 870 -16.25 -45.64 -18.49
N SER A 871 -17.01 -45.26 -17.46
CA SER A 871 -18.34 -45.84 -17.16
C SER A 871 -19.31 -45.65 -18.32
N GLU A 872 -19.35 -44.45 -18.87
CA GLU A 872 -20.27 -44.05 -19.94
C GLU A 872 -19.84 -44.67 -21.28
N ALA A 873 -18.54 -44.79 -21.55
CA ALA A 873 -18.01 -45.51 -22.70
C ALA A 873 -18.35 -47.01 -22.63
N ASN A 874 -18.23 -47.63 -21.44
CA ASN A 874 -18.64 -49.02 -21.22
C ASN A 874 -20.16 -49.21 -21.39
N ALA A 875 -20.97 -48.23 -20.99
CA ALA A 875 -22.40 -48.25 -21.28
C ALA A 875 -22.68 -48.13 -22.78
N MET A 876 -22.00 -47.21 -23.47
CA MET A 876 -22.11 -47.02 -24.92
C MET A 876 -21.81 -48.30 -25.68
N ILE A 877 -20.64 -48.94 -25.48
CA ILE A 877 -20.26 -50.13 -26.25
C ILE A 877 -21.23 -51.30 -26.03
N ARG A 878 -21.81 -51.43 -24.83
CA ARG A 878 -22.83 -52.44 -24.49
C ARG A 878 -24.15 -52.26 -25.25
N GLU A 879 -24.48 -51.04 -25.64
CA GLU A 879 -25.66 -50.75 -26.47
C GLU A 879 -25.49 -51.22 -27.92
N PHE A 880 -24.25 -51.21 -28.44
CA PHE A 880 -23.95 -51.64 -29.82
C PHE A 880 -23.56 -53.12 -29.94
N ILE A 881 -22.85 -53.65 -28.94
CA ILE A 881 -22.31 -55.01 -28.96
C ILE A 881 -22.88 -55.82 -27.78
N PRO A 882 -23.85 -56.72 -28.02
CA PRO A 882 -24.46 -57.53 -26.98
C PRO A 882 -23.48 -58.42 -26.20
N ALA A 883 -22.34 -58.79 -26.82
CA ALA A 883 -21.30 -59.61 -26.18
C ALA A 883 -20.61 -58.93 -24.98
N TYR A 884 -20.68 -57.60 -24.86
CA TYR A 884 -20.15 -56.83 -23.73
C TYR A 884 -21.11 -56.77 -22.52
N ARG A 885 -22.28 -57.43 -22.56
CA ARG A 885 -23.25 -57.44 -21.45
C ARG A 885 -22.89 -58.38 -20.29
N ARG A 886 -21.83 -59.19 -20.40
CA ARG A 886 -21.37 -60.11 -19.35
C ARG A 886 -20.39 -59.45 -18.41
#